data_AF-J2K4J2-F1
#
_entry.id   AF-J2K4J2-F1
#
_cell.length_a   1.000
_cell.length_b   1.000
_cell.length_c   1.000
_cell.angle_alpha   90.00
_cell.angle_beta   90.00
_cell.angle_gamma   90.00
#
_symmetry.space_group_name_H-M   'P 1'
#
loop_
_entity.id
_entity.type
_entity.pdbx_description
1 polymer ?
#
loop_
_entity_poly.entity_id
_entity_poly.type
_entity_poly.pdbx_seq_one_letter_code
_entity_poly.pdbx_strand_id
1 'polypeptide(L)'
;MNAIFLFEAGRSIKRWLVYLIALILVFLGVFCGNQFNLTVGEDIYLNSPYTIGFMTGLLSLAIIFFAIIYSSQVLFKDWDSKFDILIFSYPFSKRTYLQGKFLIYFLQTFLSFVFLMTGFLIGQNMRTGSEIQSYFNLWYYVYPLLIFGFINCLLVCSFLFFISMVTKKKLLVVVGGLLLYVVYMIVLIFSNSPFMAGSLPQSLETQQLSAFIDPFGVSAYFFEARTFSAPQKNEFVVPFSGYLLINRILFLIVSGSLLLISYRLFSFSKFSGKRFKNKNQQVIVPANSGLKNYAVSSTVFGDISALKSIASFAKIDLIYLFRSITIVAVSILLLFFIGMEMYAEIEKGIRLPQKYAGSGLMSTTISENFHLLGMLIVTYFINDLYWRSHASGFSLIERNTYFSKNKLSGHFLSISILLFFFTAVLIIEGLAFQLFYHYFHIDWNAYLGTVLFNTFPLILFSGFVLLINDVVKNRFIALGISVLAGLTFAGPVSKKIIPSPLFRIFSDYKGTYSDFNGYGIYSVAFAERLLFGLGLIVLSWLINEWIKTKKWNPKKTVFTVALLILGIFTGNFFMKGYIPKKEEAAIVKSINYEKKFRAYENLPQPTITDVITQVELYPSENSYLIRGKYLLVNQTDQAINKVLLNFHPDLKIESAILKTGSESANIDQEVNKIHLRQPLQPNETACLDFKISYQWSPVNGHDSFNAILENGSFTRISRYYPTFGYQKGNETEDEKIRKEYKLGKPSELKKLEAPEVFTKDFINLDMTVSTEKNQTAVGTGDLVNHFTKEERNYFQYKANNIPFRFAVSSAAYKLKNVLYKGITINVLYHPKHGENVDHLIQNAKLTLDYCSDNFGKYPFKTITFAEISSFTRGFAATAYPSAIFMPEDMIFHANIHADKEQDVVNELAGHELSHLWWGNSQIDPDEREGAVMLTETLAMYTEMMLYKKMHGKEKMMERIKVHQQIYDNEKGLSVNQPIYKVTGENTHISYSKGAIVMVKLSELIGEDKVNAALKSFLIKNRYPKKPTSLDLLKEFYKVSPGESSKKETDKLFKTI
;
A
#
# COMPACT_ATOMS: atom_id res chain seq x y z
N MET A 1 45.16 29.19 5.49
CA MET A 1 44.12 28.60 4.61
C MET A 1 44.63 27.29 4.01
N ASN A 2 43.81 26.24 3.96
CA ASN A 2 44.22 24.93 3.42
C ASN A 2 44.24 24.96 1.88
N ALA A 3 45.43 24.88 1.27
CA ALA A 3 45.61 24.98 -0.18
C ALA A 3 44.91 23.86 -0.96
N ILE A 4 44.85 22.65 -0.41
CA ILE A 4 44.20 21.48 -1.04
C ILE A 4 42.69 21.73 -1.15
N PHE A 5 42.09 22.25 -0.08
CA PHE A 5 40.67 22.61 -0.05
C PHE A 5 40.35 23.69 -1.11
N LEU A 6 41.12 24.78 -1.12
CA LEU A 6 40.89 25.89 -2.07
C LEU A 6 41.04 25.46 -3.53
N PHE A 7 42.02 24.61 -3.82
CA PHE A 7 42.22 24.07 -5.16
C PHE A 7 41.02 23.23 -5.62
N GLU A 8 40.56 22.29 -4.79
CA GLU A 8 39.41 21.44 -5.14
C GLU A 8 38.10 22.23 -5.20
N ALA A 9 37.91 23.22 -4.31
CA ALA A 9 36.76 24.13 -4.34
C ALA A 9 36.74 24.98 -5.62
N GLY A 10 37.86 25.64 -5.95
CA GLY A 10 38.00 26.44 -7.16
C GLY A 10 37.83 25.62 -8.44
N ARG A 11 38.33 24.38 -8.46
CA ARG A 11 38.11 23.44 -9.57
C ARG A 11 36.65 23.06 -9.73
N SER A 12 35.92 22.87 -8.63
CA SER A 12 34.52 22.47 -8.66
C SER A 12 33.63 23.58 -9.21
N ILE A 13 33.85 24.82 -8.78
CA ILE A 13 33.10 26.00 -9.25
C ILE A 13 33.29 26.22 -10.76
N LYS A 14 34.48 25.92 -11.31
CA LYS A 14 34.74 26.08 -12.75
C LYS A 14 34.08 25.03 -13.65
N ARG A 15 33.43 23.99 -13.10
CA ARG A 15 32.82 22.90 -13.89
C ARG A 15 31.32 23.12 -14.07
N TRP A 16 30.89 23.30 -15.33
CA TRP A 16 29.48 23.47 -15.69
C TRP A 16 28.56 22.33 -15.15
N LEU A 17 29.08 21.10 -15.08
CA LEU A 17 28.37 19.93 -14.55
C LEU A 17 27.90 20.12 -13.09
N VAL A 18 28.62 20.89 -12.28
CA VAL A 18 28.23 21.15 -10.88
C VAL A 18 26.95 21.98 -10.82
N TYR A 19 26.82 22.98 -11.69
CA TYR A 19 25.59 23.78 -11.80
C TYR A 19 24.42 22.96 -12.35
N LEU A 20 24.67 22.07 -13.31
CA LEU A 20 23.64 21.15 -13.79
C LEU A 20 23.13 20.23 -12.68
N ILE A 21 24.03 19.64 -11.87
CA ILE A 21 23.67 18.79 -10.74
C ILE A 21 22.87 19.58 -9.71
N ALA A 22 23.31 20.80 -9.37
CA ALA A 22 22.57 21.67 -8.46
C ALA A 22 21.15 21.95 -8.96
N LEU A 23 21.01 22.27 -10.26
CA LEU A 23 19.71 22.49 -10.89
C LEU A 23 18.82 21.24 -10.83
N ILE A 24 19.35 20.06 -11.15
CA ILE A 24 18.63 18.79 -11.06
C ILE A 24 18.16 18.52 -9.63
N LEU A 25 19.01 18.76 -8.63
CA LEU A 25 18.65 18.58 -7.22
C LEU A 25 17.56 19.56 -6.77
N VAL A 26 17.61 20.81 -7.24
CA VAL A 26 16.52 21.77 -6.99
C VAL A 26 15.21 21.30 -7.64
N PHE A 27 15.22 20.87 -8.91
CA PHE A 27 14.02 20.35 -9.57
C PHE A 27 13.47 19.10 -8.86
N LEU A 28 14.34 18.18 -8.45
CA LEU A 28 13.96 17.01 -7.67
C LEU A 28 13.33 17.44 -6.34
N GLY A 29 13.92 18.44 -5.67
CA GLY A 29 13.35 19.03 -4.47
C GLY A 29 11.98 19.65 -4.72
N VAL A 30 11.79 20.43 -5.79
CA VAL A 30 10.50 21.04 -6.17
C VAL A 30 9.45 19.97 -6.37
N PHE A 31 9.80 18.88 -7.06
CA PHE A 31 8.92 17.73 -7.22
C PHE A 31 8.55 17.12 -5.86
N CYS A 32 9.52 16.89 -4.98
CA CYS A 32 9.25 16.36 -3.65
C CYS A 32 8.35 17.30 -2.82
N GLY A 33 8.58 18.61 -2.85
CA GLY A 33 7.78 19.56 -2.10
C GLY A 33 6.33 19.69 -2.60
N ASN A 34 6.14 19.61 -3.92
CA ASN A 34 4.83 19.84 -4.54
C ASN A 34 3.98 18.56 -4.67
N GLN A 35 4.60 17.42 -4.98
CA GLN A 35 3.89 16.21 -5.42
C GLN A 35 4.11 14.98 -4.52
N PHE A 36 5.19 14.94 -3.74
CA PHE A 36 5.47 13.81 -2.86
C PHE A 36 4.85 14.05 -1.48
N ASN A 37 3.68 13.46 -1.27
CA ASN A 37 2.88 13.65 -0.05
C ASN A 37 2.96 12.39 0.82
N LEU A 38 3.47 12.56 2.04
CA LEU A 38 3.28 11.60 3.12
C LEU A 38 2.50 12.33 4.21
N THR A 39 1.17 12.24 4.14
CA THR A 39 0.29 12.81 5.15
C THR A 39 0.52 12.06 6.45
N VAL A 40 0.94 12.79 7.48
CA VAL A 40 1.30 12.16 8.76
C VAL A 40 0.08 11.94 9.65
N GLY A 41 -1.00 12.71 9.43
CA GLY A 41 -2.27 12.61 10.14
C GLY A 41 -3.32 13.54 9.55
N GLU A 42 -4.57 13.34 9.92
CA GLU A 42 -5.68 14.24 9.61
C GLU A 42 -5.48 15.59 10.32
N ASP A 43 -5.85 16.68 9.66
CA ASP A 43 -5.68 18.07 10.15
C ASP A 43 -4.23 18.54 10.42
N ILE A 44 -3.21 17.78 10.02
CA ILE A 44 -1.81 18.23 10.05
C ILE A 44 -1.44 18.82 8.69
N TYR A 45 -1.10 20.11 8.65
CA TYR A 45 -0.74 20.79 7.42
C TYR A 45 0.56 20.24 6.82
N LEU A 46 0.64 20.23 5.49
CA LEU A 46 1.82 19.71 4.77
C LEU A 46 3.07 20.59 4.92
N ASN A 47 2.88 21.89 5.18
CA ASN A 47 3.93 22.85 5.50
C ASN A 47 4.07 23.12 7.02
N SER A 48 3.49 22.26 7.86
CA SER A 48 3.69 22.33 9.31
C SER A 48 5.16 22.07 9.70
N PRO A 49 5.65 22.61 10.82
CA PRO A 49 7.00 22.34 11.29
C PRO A 49 7.26 20.85 11.53
N TYR A 50 6.23 20.10 11.95
CA TYR A 50 6.32 18.65 12.12
C TYR A 50 6.50 17.92 10.79
N THR A 51 5.64 18.18 9.80
CA THR A 51 5.73 17.54 8.49
C THR A 51 7.03 17.91 7.77
N ILE A 52 7.47 19.17 7.84
CA ILE A 52 8.75 19.58 7.25
C ILE A 52 9.93 18.88 7.92
N GLY A 53 9.94 18.77 9.25
CA GLY A 53 11.00 18.07 9.98
C GLY A 53 11.05 16.57 9.62
N PHE A 54 9.89 15.91 9.59
CA PHE A 54 9.76 14.53 9.12
C PHE A 54 10.30 14.35 7.70
N MET A 55 9.82 15.15 6.74
CA MET A 55 10.23 15.05 5.34
C MET A 55 11.72 15.37 5.16
N THR A 56 12.27 16.32 5.91
CA THR A 56 13.71 16.61 5.90
C THR A 56 14.53 15.44 6.44
N GLY A 57 14.08 14.81 7.53
CA GLY A 57 14.69 13.60 8.08
C GLY A 57 14.71 12.47 7.05
N LEU A 58 13.59 12.22 6.38
CA LEU A 58 13.47 11.21 5.32
C LEU A 58 14.38 11.53 4.12
N LEU A 59 14.32 12.75 3.58
CA LEU A 59 15.15 13.18 2.45
C LEU A 59 16.64 13.14 2.80
N SER A 60 17.01 13.26 4.08
CA SER A 60 18.41 13.18 4.51
C SER A 60 19.06 11.82 4.24
N LEU A 61 18.30 10.76 3.96
CA LEU A 61 18.85 9.48 3.48
C LEU A 61 19.56 9.62 2.13
N ALA A 62 19.15 10.58 1.29
CA ALA A 62 19.83 10.88 0.02
C ALA A 62 21.29 11.33 0.22
N ILE A 63 21.65 11.79 1.42
CA ILE A 63 23.04 12.13 1.78
C ILE A 63 23.96 10.93 1.59
N ILE A 64 23.52 9.70 1.89
CA ILE A 64 24.30 8.48 1.66
C ILE A 64 24.72 8.40 0.19
N PHE A 65 23.76 8.62 -0.71
CA PHE A 65 24.00 8.55 -2.15
C PHE A 65 24.96 9.65 -2.62
N PHE A 66 24.74 10.89 -2.19
CA PHE A 66 25.64 12.02 -2.51
C PHE A 66 27.07 11.73 -2.03
N ALA A 67 27.21 11.28 -0.78
CA ALA A 67 28.48 10.97 -0.16
C ALA A 67 29.21 9.83 -0.91
N ILE A 68 28.53 8.74 -1.29
CA ILE A 68 29.13 7.68 -2.10
C ILE A 68 29.67 8.22 -3.43
N ILE A 69 28.89 9.04 -4.16
CA ILE A 69 29.33 9.61 -5.43
C ILE A 69 30.55 10.51 -5.25
N TYR A 70 30.49 11.46 -4.31
CA TYR A 70 31.59 12.39 -4.08
C TYR A 70 32.83 11.70 -3.51
N SER A 71 32.67 10.60 -2.76
CA SER A 71 33.81 9.82 -2.29
C SER A 71 34.66 9.32 -3.47
N SER A 72 34.02 8.76 -4.50
CA SER A 72 34.73 8.27 -5.69
C SER A 72 35.34 9.40 -6.51
N GLN A 73 34.74 10.59 -6.53
CA GLN A 73 35.22 11.71 -7.33
C GLN A 73 36.31 12.53 -6.64
N VAL A 74 36.34 12.56 -5.31
CA VAL A 74 37.21 13.46 -4.53
C VAL A 74 38.25 12.70 -3.73
N LEU A 75 37.84 11.64 -3.03
CA LEU A 75 38.73 10.87 -2.14
C LEU A 75 39.59 9.89 -2.93
N PHE A 76 39.03 9.23 -3.94
CA PHE A 76 39.75 8.24 -4.75
C PHE A 76 40.51 8.79 -5.96
N LYS A 77 40.23 10.04 -6.32
CA LYS A 77 40.79 10.71 -7.50
C LYS A 77 42.32 10.59 -7.62
N ASP A 78 43.04 10.81 -6.54
CA ASP A 78 44.50 10.80 -6.54
C ASP A 78 45.03 9.37 -6.79
N TRP A 79 44.39 8.35 -6.19
CA TRP A 79 44.74 6.94 -6.40
C TRP A 79 44.35 6.43 -7.78
N ASP A 80 43.17 6.80 -8.29
CA ASP A 80 42.69 6.37 -9.62
C ASP A 80 43.57 6.89 -10.75
N SER A 81 44.05 8.13 -10.59
CA SER A 81 44.95 8.78 -11.55
C SER A 81 46.44 8.41 -11.31
N LYS A 82 46.75 7.63 -10.27
CA LYS A 82 48.12 7.37 -9.77
C LYS A 82 48.92 8.65 -9.47
N PHE A 83 48.23 9.77 -9.27
CA PHE A 83 48.84 11.06 -8.96
C PHE A 83 49.14 11.20 -7.46
N ASP A 84 48.65 10.28 -6.64
CA ASP A 84 48.97 10.14 -5.22
C ASP A 84 50.47 10.08 -4.95
N ILE A 85 51.25 9.44 -5.82
CA ILE A 85 52.72 9.33 -5.69
C ILE A 85 53.39 10.72 -5.74
N LEU A 86 52.93 11.59 -6.64
CA LEU A 86 53.46 12.95 -6.81
C LEU A 86 52.95 13.89 -5.70
N ILE A 87 51.67 13.77 -5.34
CA ILE A 87 51.09 14.58 -4.27
C ILE A 87 51.76 14.26 -2.93
N PHE A 88 52.00 12.98 -2.61
CA PHE A 88 52.59 12.58 -1.33
C PHE A 88 54.09 12.87 -1.19
N SER A 89 54.77 13.32 -2.25
CA SER A 89 56.16 13.81 -2.17
C SER A 89 56.27 15.28 -1.76
N TYR A 90 55.17 16.05 -1.73
CA TYR A 90 55.20 17.45 -1.30
C TYR A 90 55.23 17.58 0.24
N PRO A 91 55.84 18.67 0.78
CA PRO A 91 56.03 18.86 2.21
C PRO A 91 54.77 19.41 2.91
N PHE A 92 53.64 18.69 2.86
CA PHE A 92 52.45 19.04 3.64
C PHE A 92 52.16 18.00 4.74
N SER A 93 51.58 18.48 5.85
CA SER A 93 51.26 17.61 6.99
C SER A 93 50.09 16.67 6.69
N LYS A 94 50.07 15.52 7.39
CA LYS A 94 48.94 14.58 7.41
C LYS A 94 47.61 15.28 7.71
N ARG A 95 47.64 16.21 8.68
CA ARG A 95 46.48 17.01 9.09
C ARG A 95 45.99 17.88 7.94
N THR A 96 46.89 18.57 7.25
CA THR A 96 46.56 19.43 6.10
C THR A 96 45.91 18.62 4.98
N TYR A 97 46.44 17.44 4.66
CA TYR A 97 45.87 16.58 3.61
C TYR A 97 44.46 16.08 3.96
N LEU A 98 44.31 15.43 5.12
CA LEU A 98 43.04 14.82 5.52
C LEU A 98 41.96 15.86 5.75
N GLN A 99 42.27 16.97 6.43
CA GLN A 99 41.31 18.06 6.61
C GLN A 99 40.91 18.69 5.27
N GLY A 100 41.86 18.86 4.35
CA GLY A 100 41.59 19.44 3.03
C GLY A 100 40.62 18.59 2.22
N LYS A 101 40.86 17.27 2.17
CA LYS A 101 40.01 16.30 1.46
C LYS A 101 38.65 16.11 2.14
N PHE A 102 38.61 16.04 3.48
CA PHE A 102 37.35 15.87 4.21
C PHE A 102 36.46 17.10 4.09
N LEU A 103 36.99 18.32 4.27
CA LEU A 103 36.19 19.55 4.24
C LEU A 103 35.52 19.77 2.89
N ILE A 104 36.22 19.54 1.78
CA ILE A 104 35.61 19.68 0.44
C ILE A 104 34.56 18.59 0.19
N TYR A 105 34.83 17.37 0.64
CA TYR A 105 33.93 16.23 0.49
C TYR A 105 32.62 16.45 1.29
N PHE A 106 32.75 16.87 2.54
CA PHE A 106 31.62 17.25 3.39
C PHE A 106 30.86 18.44 2.80
N LEU A 107 31.55 19.50 2.38
CA LEU A 107 30.92 20.71 1.83
C LEU A 107 30.11 20.41 0.57
N GLN A 108 30.64 19.61 -0.37
CA GLN A 108 29.91 19.23 -1.58
C GLN A 108 28.67 18.39 -1.27
N THR A 109 28.78 17.46 -0.33
CA THR A 109 27.67 16.62 0.11
C THR A 109 26.58 17.46 0.78
N PHE A 110 26.97 18.34 1.71
CA PHE A 110 26.04 19.22 2.41
C PHE A 110 25.38 20.23 1.48
N LEU A 111 26.11 20.89 0.58
CA LEU A 111 25.54 21.81 -0.41
C LEU A 111 24.55 21.10 -1.35
N SER A 112 24.82 19.86 -1.73
CA SER A 112 23.88 19.06 -2.53
C SER A 112 22.56 18.83 -1.79
N PHE A 113 22.62 18.53 -0.50
CA PHE A 113 21.44 18.41 0.33
C PHE A 113 20.73 19.76 0.54
N VAL A 114 21.46 20.87 0.67
CA VAL A 114 20.88 22.22 0.73
C VAL A 114 20.13 22.56 -0.56
N PHE A 115 20.67 22.22 -1.74
CA PHE A 115 19.98 22.42 -3.01
C PHE A 115 18.69 21.60 -3.10
N LEU A 116 18.72 20.34 -2.68
CA LEU A 116 17.53 19.50 -2.59
C LEU A 116 16.47 20.13 -1.66
N MET A 117 16.88 20.60 -0.48
CA MET A 117 15.97 21.24 0.49
C MET A 117 15.46 22.61 0.04
N THR A 118 16.25 23.36 -0.71
CA THR A 118 15.80 24.62 -1.34
C THR A 118 14.74 24.34 -2.40
N GLY A 119 14.93 23.28 -3.20
CA GLY A 119 13.89 22.79 -4.08
C GLY A 119 12.62 22.38 -3.33
N PHE A 120 12.75 21.61 -2.26
CA PHE A 120 11.63 21.17 -1.42
C PHE A 120 10.84 22.36 -0.86
N LEU A 121 11.54 23.36 -0.34
CA LEU A 121 10.97 24.63 0.12
C LEU A 121 10.17 25.32 -1.01
N ILE A 122 10.76 25.48 -2.20
CA ILE A 122 10.07 26.09 -3.34
C ILE A 122 8.83 25.27 -3.71
N GLY A 123 8.95 23.95 -3.81
CA GLY A 123 7.86 23.04 -4.14
C GLY A 123 6.69 23.13 -3.16
N GLN A 124 6.96 23.22 -1.85
CA GLN A 124 5.92 23.40 -0.83
C GLN A 124 5.18 24.74 -0.97
N ASN A 125 5.91 25.82 -1.27
CA ASN A 125 5.32 27.15 -1.45
C ASN A 125 4.54 27.31 -2.77
N MET A 126 4.73 26.42 -3.75
CA MET A 126 3.96 26.42 -5.00
C MET A 126 2.55 25.85 -4.83
N ARG A 127 2.26 25.22 -3.69
CA ARG A 127 1.01 24.53 -3.46
C ARG A 127 -0.09 25.51 -3.02
N THR A 128 -1.33 25.12 -3.29
CA THR A 128 -2.53 25.87 -2.92
C THR A 128 -3.60 24.89 -2.44
N GLY A 129 -4.41 25.27 -1.44
CA GLY A 129 -5.46 24.41 -0.88
C GLY A 129 -5.61 24.57 0.64
N SER A 130 -6.59 23.88 1.21
CA SER A 130 -6.84 23.83 2.67
C SER A 130 -5.81 22.99 3.43
N GLU A 131 -5.03 22.15 2.75
CA GLU A 131 -4.02 21.27 3.36
C GLU A 131 -2.71 22.00 3.75
N ILE A 132 -2.64 23.32 3.57
CA ILE A 132 -1.43 24.13 3.74
C ILE A 132 -1.76 25.42 4.48
N GLN A 133 -0.89 25.79 5.43
CA GLN A 133 -0.98 27.06 6.13
C GLN A 133 -0.72 28.23 5.19
N SER A 134 -1.47 29.31 5.38
CA SER A 134 -1.37 30.52 4.55
C SER A 134 -0.11 31.34 4.77
N TYR A 135 0.66 31.08 5.82
CA TYR A 135 1.88 31.81 6.15
C TYR A 135 3.15 30.98 5.91
N PHE A 136 4.24 31.68 5.63
CA PHE A 136 5.57 31.09 5.47
C PHE A 136 6.43 31.34 6.70
N ASN A 137 7.07 30.30 7.23
CA ASN A 137 8.06 30.42 8.29
C ASN A 137 9.38 29.73 7.90
N LEU A 138 10.43 30.53 7.71
CA LEU A 138 11.76 30.04 7.31
C LEU A 138 12.38 29.10 8.36
N TRP A 139 12.09 29.32 9.65
CA TRP A 139 12.66 28.51 10.73
C TRP A 139 12.24 27.05 10.65
N TYR A 140 11.04 26.77 10.15
CA TYR A 140 10.53 25.41 9.96
C TYR A 140 11.40 24.58 9.00
N TYR A 141 12.15 25.23 8.11
CA TYR A 141 13.05 24.56 7.15
C TYR A 141 14.51 24.59 7.62
N VAL A 142 14.97 25.69 8.22
CA VAL A 142 16.36 25.84 8.68
C VAL A 142 16.65 24.93 9.87
N TYR A 143 15.73 24.84 10.84
CA TYR A 143 15.89 23.98 12.01
C TYR A 143 16.17 22.50 11.65
N PRO A 144 15.31 21.81 10.87
CA PRO A 144 15.56 20.43 10.51
C PRO A 144 16.74 20.27 9.54
N LEU A 145 17.06 21.27 8.71
CA LEU A 145 18.27 21.26 7.89
C LEU A 145 19.54 21.20 8.74
N LEU A 146 19.58 21.86 9.90
CA LEU A 146 20.70 21.78 10.83
C LEU A 146 20.74 20.44 11.57
N ILE A 147 19.60 19.97 12.09
CA ILE A 147 19.55 18.76 12.90
C ILE A 147 19.74 17.48 12.09
N PHE A 148 19.10 17.41 10.92
CA PHE A 148 19.21 16.26 10.03
C PHE A 148 20.27 16.50 8.98
N GLY A 149 20.16 17.57 8.19
CA GLY A 149 21.06 17.82 7.07
C GLY A 149 22.53 17.89 7.47
N PHE A 150 22.88 18.76 8.41
CA PHE A 150 24.28 18.98 8.80
C PHE A 150 24.86 17.78 9.56
N ILE A 151 24.15 17.29 10.59
CA ILE A 151 24.64 16.19 11.45
C ILE A 151 24.70 14.87 10.65
N ASN A 152 23.69 14.54 9.84
CA ASN A 152 23.72 13.32 9.04
C ASN A 152 24.79 13.41 7.95
N CYS A 153 25.00 14.57 7.32
CA CYS A 153 26.15 14.78 6.42
C CYS A 153 27.48 14.51 7.13
N LEU A 154 27.64 15.02 8.36
CA LEU A 154 28.88 14.84 9.10
C LEU A 154 29.14 13.37 9.42
N LEU A 155 28.12 12.66 9.89
CA LEU A 155 28.19 11.22 10.19
C LEU A 155 28.53 10.39 8.97
N VAL A 156 27.71 10.51 7.91
CA VAL A 156 27.87 9.74 6.67
C VAL A 156 29.24 10.03 6.05
N CYS A 157 29.62 11.31 5.95
CA CYS A 157 30.92 11.67 5.40
C CYS A 157 32.05 11.12 6.26
N SER A 158 31.98 11.21 7.59
CA SER A 158 33.03 10.72 8.50
C SER A 158 33.21 9.21 8.39
N PHE A 159 32.11 8.47 8.35
CA PHE A 159 32.11 7.01 8.21
C PHE A 159 32.69 6.55 6.86
N LEU A 160 32.22 7.12 5.75
CA LEU A 160 32.71 6.76 4.42
C LEU A 160 34.15 7.23 4.19
N PHE A 161 34.53 8.38 4.74
CA PHE A 161 35.90 8.89 4.70
C PHE A 161 36.84 7.95 5.47
N PHE A 162 36.43 7.47 6.65
CA PHE A 162 37.17 6.46 7.42
C PHE A 162 37.43 5.21 6.59
N ILE A 163 36.39 4.62 6.00
CA ILE A 163 36.54 3.43 5.15
C ILE A 163 37.45 3.73 3.96
N SER A 164 37.27 4.89 3.31
CA SER A 164 38.07 5.29 2.15
C SER A 164 39.57 5.40 2.49
N MET A 165 39.91 6.06 3.60
CA MET A 165 41.29 6.34 3.98
C MET A 165 42.03 5.11 4.52
N VAL A 166 41.31 4.22 5.22
CA VAL A 166 41.87 2.99 5.79
C VAL A 166 42.01 1.90 4.73
N THR A 167 40.95 1.64 3.97
CA THR A 167 40.91 0.47 3.08
C THR A 167 41.45 0.78 1.69
N LYS A 168 41.33 2.03 1.23
CA LYS A 168 41.64 2.47 -0.14
C LYS A 168 40.94 1.62 -1.20
N LYS A 169 39.78 1.03 -0.85
CA LYS A 169 38.94 0.22 -1.75
C LYS A 169 37.58 0.88 -1.91
N LYS A 170 37.27 1.35 -3.13
CA LYS A 170 35.96 1.94 -3.48
C LYS A 170 34.78 1.06 -3.10
N LEU A 171 34.95 -0.26 -3.29
CA LEU A 171 33.93 -1.24 -2.93
C LEU A 171 33.50 -1.12 -1.47
N LEU A 172 34.44 -1.06 -0.54
CA LEU A 172 34.11 -1.06 0.88
C LEU A 172 33.39 0.23 1.28
N VAL A 173 33.61 1.33 0.56
CA VAL A 173 32.85 2.59 0.75
C VAL A 173 31.41 2.44 0.29
N VAL A 174 31.16 1.79 -0.85
CA VAL A 174 29.79 1.49 -1.29
C VAL A 174 29.08 0.55 -0.31
N VAL A 175 29.74 -0.54 0.11
CA VAL A 175 29.22 -1.48 1.11
C VAL A 175 28.98 -0.78 2.45
N GLY A 176 29.85 0.14 2.85
CA GLY A 176 29.67 0.94 4.06
C GLY A 176 28.45 1.86 3.98
N GLY A 177 28.26 2.56 2.86
CA GLY A 177 27.08 3.42 2.69
C GLY A 177 25.79 2.61 2.67
N LEU A 178 25.83 1.44 2.03
CA LEU A 178 24.74 0.47 2.07
C LEU A 178 24.45 -0.02 3.50
N LEU A 179 25.49 -0.35 4.27
CA LEU A 179 25.36 -0.77 5.67
C LEU A 179 24.66 0.32 6.51
N LEU A 180 25.00 1.60 6.32
CA LEU A 180 24.33 2.70 7.01
C LEU A 180 22.82 2.75 6.70
N TYR A 181 22.45 2.53 5.43
CA TYR A 181 21.05 2.48 5.02
C TYR A 181 20.32 1.28 5.64
N VAL A 182 20.93 0.09 5.59
CA VAL A 182 20.40 -1.14 6.19
C VAL A 182 20.19 -0.98 7.69
N VAL A 183 21.19 -0.48 8.41
CA VAL A 183 21.09 -0.23 9.86
C VAL A 183 19.96 0.75 10.17
N TYR A 184 19.84 1.83 9.38
CA TYR A 184 18.72 2.76 9.53
C TYR A 184 17.37 2.08 9.36
N MET A 185 17.18 1.30 8.29
CA MET A 185 15.90 0.62 8.01
C MET A 185 15.52 -0.36 9.13
N ILE A 186 16.48 -1.11 9.68
CA ILE A 186 16.24 -2.01 10.83
C ILE A 186 15.78 -1.21 12.03
N VAL A 187 16.46 -0.11 12.35
CA VAL A 187 16.13 0.72 13.51
C VAL A 187 14.76 1.38 13.36
N LEU A 188 14.40 1.82 12.15
CA LEU A 188 13.14 2.49 11.87
C LEU A 188 11.90 1.61 12.12
N ILE A 189 12.02 0.29 11.90
CA ILE A 189 10.94 -0.67 12.22
C ILE A 189 10.54 -0.59 13.69
N PHE A 190 11.52 -0.36 14.55
CA PHE A 190 11.34 -0.27 16.00
C PHE A 190 10.87 1.11 16.46
N SER A 191 10.83 2.11 15.58
CA SER A 191 10.55 3.50 15.93
C SER A 191 9.10 3.93 15.82
N ASN A 192 8.21 3.02 15.43
CA ASN A 192 6.78 3.31 15.19
C ASN A 192 6.58 4.49 14.22
N SER A 193 7.45 4.57 13.20
CA SER A 193 7.43 5.66 12.23
C SER A 193 6.13 5.67 11.42
N PRO A 194 5.57 6.84 11.06
CA PRO A 194 4.54 6.94 10.02
C PRO A 194 4.96 6.35 8.66
N PHE A 195 6.27 6.22 8.41
CA PHE A 195 6.79 5.53 7.24
C PHE A 195 6.54 4.01 7.28
N MET A 196 6.46 3.45 8.49
CA MET A 196 6.12 2.05 8.75
C MET A 196 4.67 1.96 9.26
N ALA A 197 3.75 2.82 8.81
CA ALA A 197 2.36 2.91 9.30
C ALA A 197 1.52 1.62 9.13
N GLY A 198 2.04 0.61 8.42
CA GLY A 198 1.46 -0.75 8.39
C GLY A 198 2.02 -1.72 9.45
N SER A 199 3.06 -1.32 10.18
CA SER A 199 3.65 -2.08 11.30
C SER A 199 2.92 -1.73 12.59
N LEU A 200 2.69 -2.73 13.43
CA LEU A 200 2.00 -2.51 14.70
C LEU A 200 2.84 -1.69 15.68
N PRO A 201 2.17 -0.99 16.62
CA PRO A 201 2.80 -0.26 17.71
C PRO A 201 3.90 -1.04 18.43
N GLN A 202 5.13 -0.55 18.34
CA GLN A 202 6.28 -1.13 19.03
C GLN A 202 6.29 -0.74 20.52
N SER A 203 6.73 -1.63 21.41
CA SER A 203 6.77 -1.34 22.85
C SER A 203 7.57 -0.07 23.14
N LEU A 204 7.23 0.63 24.23
CA LEU A 204 7.84 1.91 24.58
C LEU A 204 9.38 1.81 24.71
N GLU A 205 9.87 0.72 25.29
CA GLU A 205 11.30 0.42 25.44
C GLU A 205 11.99 0.25 24.08
N THR A 206 11.34 -0.46 23.17
CA THR A 206 11.82 -0.66 21.79
C THR A 206 11.89 0.67 21.04
N GLN A 207 10.87 1.52 21.20
CA GLN A 207 10.88 2.86 20.63
C GLN A 207 12.00 3.73 21.24
N GLN A 208 12.24 3.67 22.55
CA GLN A 208 13.34 4.39 23.20
C GLN A 208 14.70 3.95 22.68
N LEU A 209 14.90 2.62 22.53
CA LEU A 209 16.12 2.07 21.97
C LEU A 209 16.32 2.56 20.54
N SER A 210 15.28 2.52 19.69
CA SER A 210 15.36 3.01 18.31
C SER A 210 15.69 4.50 18.25
N ALA A 211 15.06 5.32 19.09
CA ALA A 211 15.34 6.74 19.24
C ALA A 211 16.79 7.00 19.65
N PHE A 212 17.38 6.11 20.46
CA PHE A 212 18.77 6.24 20.86
C PHE A 212 19.76 5.85 19.76
N ILE A 213 19.53 4.72 19.07
CA ILE A 213 20.51 4.13 18.13
C ILE A 213 20.33 4.55 16.66
N ASP A 214 19.26 5.29 16.32
CA ASP A 214 19.01 5.73 14.94
C ASP A 214 20.08 6.72 14.45
N PRO A 215 20.92 6.35 13.45
CA PRO A 215 21.97 7.23 12.93
C PRO A 215 21.43 8.50 12.26
N PHE A 216 20.23 8.48 11.70
CA PHE A 216 19.62 9.63 11.02
C PHE A 216 18.71 10.45 11.95
N GLY A 217 18.31 9.91 13.11
CA GLY A 217 17.64 10.62 14.20
C GLY A 217 16.15 10.85 14.00
N VAL A 218 15.57 10.23 12.97
CA VAL A 218 14.16 10.35 12.64
C VAL A 218 13.31 9.64 13.72
N SER A 219 13.79 8.51 14.22
CA SER A 219 13.20 7.76 15.34
C SER A 219 13.09 8.61 16.60
N ALA A 220 14.14 9.36 16.94
CA ALA A 220 14.16 10.25 18.09
C ALA A 220 13.19 11.43 17.91
N TYR A 221 13.07 11.94 16.68
CA TYR A 221 12.13 12.99 16.33
C TYR A 221 10.67 12.56 16.50
N PHE A 222 10.31 11.35 16.05
CA PHE A 222 8.97 10.79 16.27
C PHE A 222 8.68 10.55 17.74
N PHE A 223 9.66 10.00 18.46
CA PHE A 223 9.51 9.70 19.88
C PHE A 223 9.23 10.97 20.71
N GLU A 224 9.96 12.06 20.44
CA GLU A 224 9.76 13.33 21.14
C GLU A 224 8.42 13.99 20.76
N ALA A 225 8.00 13.87 19.50
CA ALA A 225 6.77 14.47 18.98
C ALA A 225 5.48 13.67 19.27
N ARG A 226 5.59 12.46 19.85
CA ARG A 226 4.44 11.55 20.05
C ARG A 226 3.34 12.15 20.91
N THR A 227 3.69 13.02 21.86
CA THR A 227 2.75 13.61 22.81
C THR A 227 2.05 14.85 22.25
N PHE A 228 2.46 15.31 21.06
CA PHE A 228 1.88 16.50 20.46
C PHE A 228 0.52 16.16 19.84
N SER A 229 -0.46 17.00 20.12
CA SER A 229 -1.73 17.06 19.40
C SER A 229 -1.54 17.59 17.97
N ALA A 230 -2.51 17.37 17.08
CA ALA A 230 -2.46 17.88 15.72
C ALA A 230 -2.23 19.42 15.65
N PRO A 231 -2.93 20.26 16.47
CA PRO A 231 -2.63 21.69 16.53
C PRO A 231 -1.19 21.99 16.97
N GLN A 232 -0.66 21.26 17.95
CA GLN A 232 0.73 21.45 18.39
C GLN A 232 1.75 21.11 17.31
N LYS A 233 1.50 20.05 16.51
CA LYS A 233 2.34 19.69 15.35
C LYS A 233 2.29 20.74 14.24
N ASN A 234 1.19 21.48 14.14
CA ASN A 234 1.00 22.56 13.18
C ASN A 234 1.70 23.87 13.57
N GLU A 235 1.86 24.15 14.86
CA GLU A 235 2.41 25.43 15.33
C GLU A 235 3.84 25.32 15.87
N PHE A 236 4.15 24.24 16.60
CA PHE A 236 5.40 24.10 17.33
C PHE A 236 6.39 23.16 16.63
N VAL A 237 7.64 23.61 16.56
CA VAL A 237 8.76 22.76 16.18
C VAL A 237 9.03 21.76 17.29
N VAL A 238 9.29 20.49 16.92
CA VAL A 238 9.69 19.44 17.88
C VAL A 238 10.92 19.93 18.65
N PRO A 239 10.91 19.95 19.98
CA PRO A 239 11.97 20.56 20.77
C PRO A 239 13.28 19.79 20.62
N PHE A 240 14.40 20.51 20.61
CA PHE A 240 15.74 19.90 20.63
C PHE A 240 16.12 19.46 22.05
N SER A 241 15.33 18.55 22.62
CA SER A 241 15.44 18.03 23.97
C SER A 241 15.39 16.50 23.98
N GLY A 242 15.45 15.90 25.17
CA GLY A 242 15.16 14.50 25.38
C GLY A 242 16.00 13.57 24.51
N TYR A 243 15.34 12.62 23.86
CA TYR A 243 16.00 11.60 23.04
C TYR A 243 16.61 12.21 21.78
N LEU A 244 16.00 13.25 21.19
CA LEU A 244 16.54 13.90 20.00
C LEU A 244 17.90 14.53 20.29
N LEU A 245 18.02 15.28 21.40
CA LEU A 245 19.29 15.89 21.80
C LEU A 245 20.37 14.83 22.07
N ILE A 246 20.06 13.81 22.88
CA ILE A 246 21.00 12.74 23.25
C ILE A 246 21.52 12.03 22.00
N ASN A 247 20.61 11.66 21.11
CA ASN A 247 20.93 10.98 19.86
C ASN A 247 21.83 11.85 18.96
N ARG A 248 21.50 13.14 18.78
CA ARG A 248 22.33 14.04 17.97
C ARG A 248 23.73 14.24 18.55
N ILE A 249 23.86 14.35 19.88
CA ILE A 249 25.18 14.42 20.55
C ILE A 249 25.97 13.12 20.34
N LEU A 250 25.34 11.96 20.50
CA LEU A 250 25.97 10.66 20.29
C LEU A 250 26.58 10.56 18.89
N PHE A 251 25.81 10.87 17.85
CA PHE A 251 26.31 10.75 16.47
C PHE A 251 27.33 11.84 16.09
N LEU A 252 27.31 13.01 16.74
CA LEU A 252 28.42 13.97 16.67
C LEU A 252 29.71 13.40 17.26
N ILE A 253 29.65 12.74 18.42
CA ILE A 253 30.79 12.08 19.06
C ILE A 253 31.31 10.94 18.19
N VAL A 254 30.43 10.10 17.64
CA VAL A 254 30.79 9.02 16.71
C VAL A 254 31.49 9.57 15.47
N SER A 255 30.94 10.64 14.86
CA SER A 255 31.55 11.31 13.71
C SER A 255 32.97 11.81 14.02
N GLY A 256 33.14 12.53 15.12
CA GLY A 256 34.44 13.02 15.56
C GLY A 256 35.44 11.89 15.85
N SER A 257 34.97 10.80 16.46
CA SER A 257 35.78 9.61 16.74
C SER A 257 36.25 8.92 15.46
N LEU A 258 35.37 8.75 14.47
CA LEU A 258 35.72 8.18 13.16
C LEU A 258 36.77 9.03 12.43
N LEU A 259 36.66 10.36 12.48
CA LEU A 259 37.68 11.26 11.91
C LEU A 259 39.01 11.17 12.65
N LEU A 260 38.99 11.07 13.99
CA LEU A 260 40.20 10.89 14.79
C LEU A 260 40.89 9.55 14.49
N ILE A 261 40.13 8.47 14.37
CA ILE A 261 40.65 7.14 14.00
C ILE A 261 41.20 7.18 12.58
N SER A 262 40.50 7.82 11.63
CA SER A 262 41.00 8.05 10.27
C SER A 262 42.34 8.78 10.28
N TYR A 263 42.45 9.83 11.11
CA TYR A 263 43.69 10.55 11.31
C TYR A 263 44.78 9.71 11.98
N ARG A 264 44.47 8.72 12.81
CA ARG A 264 45.49 7.83 13.37
C ARG A 264 45.97 6.79 12.35
N LEU A 265 45.04 6.11 11.68
CA LEU A 265 45.33 4.99 10.79
C LEU A 265 45.87 5.37 9.41
N PHE A 266 45.58 6.58 8.92
CA PHE A 266 46.07 6.98 7.60
C PHE A 266 47.60 7.04 7.54
N SER A 267 48.19 6.67 6.41
CA SER A 267 49.63 6.87 6.15
C SER A 267 49.87 7.22 4.68
N PHE A 268 50.83 8.12 4.45
CA PHE A 268 51.29 8.51 3.12
C PHE A 268 52.09 7.40 2.44
N SER A 269 52.81 6.59 3.22
CA SER A 269 53.64 5.51 2.71
C SER A 269 52.82 4.24 2.42
N LYS A 270 52.99 3.67 1.23
CA LYS A 270 52.84 2.21 1.01
C LYS A 270 54.13 1.45 1.33
N PHE A 271 55.13 2.14 1.89
CA PHE A 271 56.54 1.77 1.82
C PHE A 271 57.26 1.72 3.19
N SER A 272 56.57 1.36 4.27
CA SER A 272 57.25 0.91 5.48
C SER A 272 56.74 -0.48 5.86
N GLY A 273 57.45 -1.53 5.45
CA GLY A 273 57.22 -2.87 5.99
C GLY A 273 57.47 -4.07 5.07
N LYS A 274 57.65 -3.89 3.76
CA LYS A 274 58.23 -4.95 2.91
C LYS A 274 59.51 -4.42 2.29
N ARG A 275 60.64 -4.78 2.91
CA ARG A 275 61.91 -4.95 2.19
C ARG A 275 61.54 -5.67 0.89
N PHE A 276 61.67 -5.00 -0.25
CA PHE A 276 61.82 -5.70 -1.50
C PHE A 276 63.01 -6.63 -1.29
N LYS A 277 62.76 -7.92 -1.02
CA LYS A 277 63.71 -8.94 -1.38
C LYS A 277 63.87 -8.73 -2.88
N ASN A 278 65.00 -8.17 -3.29
CA ASN A 278 65.45 -8.23 -4.67
C ASN A 278 65.52 -9.72 -5.03
N LYS A 279 64.40 -10.27 -5.50
CA LYS A 279 64.45 -11.33 -6.48
C LYS A 279 64.82 -10.64 -7.78
N ASN A 280 66.12 -10.45 -7.97
CA ASN A 280 66.68 -10.51 -9.31
C ASN A 280 66.40 -11.92 -9.85
N GLN A 281 65.17 -12.15 -10.30
CA GLN A 281 64.94 -13.10 -11.37
C GLN A 281 65.05 -12.28 -12.64
N GLN A 282 66.26 -12.25 -13.22
CA GLN A 282 66.36 -12.11 -14.66
C GLN A 282 65.49 -13.22 -15.25
N VAL A 283 64.32 -12.84 -15.76
CA VAL A 283 63.58 -13.71 -16.66
C VAL A 283 64.40 -13.70 -17.94
N ILE A 284 65.30 -14.69 -18.06
CA ILE A 284 65.83 -15.09 -19.35
C ILE A 284 64.60 -15.64 -20.09
N VAL A 285 64.00 -14.80 -20.94
CA VAL A 285 63.05 -15.28 -21.93
C VAL A 285 63.85 -16.19 -22.85
N PRO A 286 63.55 -17.50 -22.94
CA PRO A 286 64.15 -18.32 -23.96
C PRO A 286 63.69 -17.75 -25.30
N ALA A 287 64.63 -17.21 -26.08
CA ALA A 287 64.41 -16.91 -27.49
C ALA A 287 64.35 -18.25 -28.26
N ASN A 288 63.25 -18.98 -28.06
CA ASN A 288 62.86 -20.15 -28.84
C ASN A 288 61.34 -20.33 -28.72
N SER A 289 60.60 -19.30 -29.13
CA SER A 289 59.27 -19.54 -29.70
C SER A 289 59.48 -19.67 -31.19
N GLY A 290 59.56 -20.91 -31.67
CA GLY A 290 59.42 -21.17 -33.10
C GLY A 290 58.16 -20.43 -33.59
N LEU A 291 58.28 -19.71 -34.70
CA LEU A 291 57.15 -19.06 -35.36
C LEU A 291 56.08 -20.13 -35.57
N LYS A 292 55.06 -20.15 -34.72
CA LYS A 292 53.88 -20.97 -34.99
C LYS A 292 53.31 -20.42 -36.29
N ASN A 293 53.25 -21.26 -37.32
CA ASN A 293 52.54 -20.94 -38.55
C ASN A 293 51.16 -20.38 -38.16
N TYR A 294 50.87 -19.16 -38.58
CA TYR A 294 49.55 -18.56 -38.39
C TYR A 294 48.55 -19.47 -39.10
N ALA A 295 47.77 -20.24 -38.34
CA ALA A 295 46.68 -21.01 -38.89
C ALA A 295 45.61 -20.02 -39.37
N VAL A 296 45.45 -19.93 -40.69
CA VAL A 296 44.34 -19.17 -41.29
C VAL A 296 43.06 -19.90 -40.90
N SER A 297 42.30 -19.35 -39.94
CA SER A 297 41.01 -19.92 -39.56
C SER A 297 40.03 -19.68 -40.71
N SER A 298 39.38 -20.73 -41.21
CA SER A 298 38.28 -20.58 -42.16
C SER A 298 37.12 -19.81 -41.50
N THR A 299 36.86 -18.59 -41.97
CA THR A 299 35.82 -17.74 -41.42
C THR A 299 34.46 -18.05 -42.05
N VAL A 300 33.56 -18.67 -41.29
CA VAL A 300 32.18 -18.94 -41.72
C VAL A 300 31.27 -17.82 -41.23
N PHE A 301 30.74 -17.00 -42.14
CA PHE A 301 29.88 -15.85 -41.84
C PHE A 301 28.38 -16.11 -42.09
N GLY A 302 27.86 -17.23 -41.55
CA GLY A 302 26.45 -17.62 -41.67
C GLY A 302 25.58 -17.28 -40.45
N ASP A 303 24.29 -17.61 -40.53
CA ASP A 303 23.29 -17.39 -39.46
C ASP A 303 23.65 -18.12 -38.15
N ILE A 304 24.24 -19.32 -38.25
CA ILE A 304 24.73 -20.07 -37.08
C ILE A 304 25.87 -19.31 -36.37
N SER A 305 26.78 -18.71 -37.13
CA SER A 305 27.86 -17.88 -36.57
C SER A 305 27.32 -16.59 -35.95
N ALA A 306 26.23 -16.03 -36.51
CA ALA A 306 25.52 -14.90 -35.90
C ALA A 306 24.93 -15.28 -34.53
N LEU A 307 24.23 -16.42 -34.42
CA LEU A 307 23.71 -16.90 -33.13
C LEU A 307 24.83 -17.20 -32.12
N LYS A 308 25.93 -17.84 -32.56
CA LYS A 308 27.11 -18.07 -31.72
C LYS A 308 27.74 -16.76 -31.23
N SER A 309 27.73 -15.70 -32.05
CA SER A 309 28.24 -14.39 -31.63
C SER A 309 27.35 -13.74 -30.56
N ILE A 310 26.01 -13.86 -30.64
CA ILE A 310 25.08 -13.39 -29.60
C ILE A 310 25.37 -14.11 -28.29
N ALA A 311 25.47 -15.45 -28.33
CA ALA A 311 25.81 -16.26 -27.17
C ALA A 311 27.21 -15.92 -26.61
N SER A 312 28.17 -15.57 -27.47
CA SER A 312 29.51 -15.15 -27.05
C SER A 312 29.49 -13.80 -26.31
N PHE A 313 28.78 -12.80 -26.84
CA PHE A 313 28.58 -11.53 -26.13
C PHE A 313 27.91 -11.78 -24.78
N ALA A 314 26.85 -12.58 -24.78
CA ALA A 314 26.13 -12.90 -23.55
C ALA A 314 27.00 -13.62 -22.52
N LYS A 315 27.79 -14.61 -22.95
CA LYS A 315 28.74 -15.31 -22.08
C LYS A 315 29.77 -14.37 -21.47
N ILE A 316 30.35 -13.47 -22.25
CA ILE A 316 31.36 -12.51 -21.75
C ILE A 316 30.72 -11.57 -20.73
N ASP A 317 29.53 -11.07 -20.99
CA ASP A 317 28.79 -10.23 -20.07
C ASP A 317 28.42 -10.94 -18.79
N LEU A 318 27.90 -12.17 -18.86
CA LEU A 318 27.56 -12.97 -17.69
C LEU A 318 28.80 -13.26 -16.84
N ILE A 319 29.93 -13.62 -17.45
CA ILE A 319 31.20 -13.80 -16.72
C ILE A 319 31.59 -12.50 -16.02
N TYR A 320 31.44 -11.35 -16.68
CA TYR A 320 31.72 -10.04 -16.09
C TYR A 320 30.77 -9.71 -14.93
N LEU A 321 29.46 -9.87 -15.13
CA LEU A 321 28.42 -9.58 -14.13
C LEU A 321 28.57 -10.47 -12.90
N PHE A 322 28.66 -11.78 -13.07
CA PHE A 322 28.73 -12.73 -11.97
C PHE A 322 30.09 -12.76 -11.26
N ARG A 323 31.15 -12.25 -11.89
CA ARG A 323 32.43 -11.97 -11.19
C ARG A 323 32.48 -10.57 -10.57
N SER A 324 31.57 -9.68 -10.95
CA SER A 324 31.51 -8.33 -10.40
C SER A 324 31.03 -8.39 -8.97
N ILE A 325 31.69 -7.68 -8.07
CA ILE A 325 31.20 -7.54 -6.69
C ILE A 325 29.86 -6.79 -6.61
N THR A 326 29.52 -6.01 -7.65
CA THR A 326 28.25 -5.28 -7.69
C THR A 326 27.05 -6.21 -7.66
N ILE A 327 27.13 -7.40 -8.29
CA ILE A 327 26.01 -8.36 -8.24
C ILE A 327 25.78 -8.88 -6.83
N VAL A 328 26.85 -9.13 -6.08
CA VAL A 328 26.79 -9.62 -4.70
C VAL A 328 26.20 -8.54 -3.80
N ALA A 329 26.68 -7.30 -3.91
CA ALA A 329 26.17 -6.18 -3.11
C ALA A 329 24.69 -5.90 -3.40
N VAL A 330 24.29 -5.91 -4.67
CA VAL A 330 22.88 -5.72 -5.07
C VAL A 330 22.03 -6.89 -4.59
N SER A 331 22.49 -8.13 -4.71
CA SER A 331 21.73 -9.30 -4.24
C SER A 331 21.53 -9.28 -2.72
N ILE A 332 22.54 -8.88 -1.95
CA ILE A 332 22.42 -8.74 -0.48
C ILE A 332 21.44 -7.64 -0.12
N LEU A 333 21.50 -6.47 -0.78
CA LEU A 333 20.51 -5.39 -0.57
C LEU A 333 19.09 -5.90 -0.89
N LEU A 334 18.94 -6.59 -2.02
CA LEU A 334 17.66 -7.06 -2.52
C LEU A 334 17.03 -8.07 -1.54
N LEU A 335 17.80 -9.08 -1.15
CA LEU A 335 17.41 -10.08 -0.14
C LEU A 335 17.10 -9.41 1.18
N PHE A 336 17.99 -8.54 1.67
CA PHE A 336 17.73 -7.85 2.93
C PHE A 336 16.43 -7.03 2.87
N PHE A 337 16.23 -6.21 1.85
CA PHE A 337 15.04 -5.37 1.75
C PHE A 337 13.76 -6.20 1.64
N ILE A 338 13.71 -7.18 0.72
CA ILE A 338 12.52 -7.99 0.49
C ILE A 338 12.28 -8.97 1.65
N GLY A 339 13.33 -9.54 2.24
CA GLY A 339 13.25 -10.36 3.45
C GLY A 339 12.70 -9.59 4.66
N MET A 340 13.04 -8.31 4.83
CA MET A 340 12.43 -7.47 5.87
C MET A 340 10.93 -7.26 5.63
N GLU A 341 10.51 -7.04 4.38
CA GLU A 341 9.09 -6.94 4.03
C GLU A 341 8.35 -8.28 4.21
N MET A 342 8.98 -9.42 3.87
CA MET A 342 8.42 -10.75 4.13
C MET A 342 8.23 -11.00 5.62
N TYR A 343 9.23 -10.67 6.43
CA TYR A 343 9.14 -10.77 7.90
C TYR A 343 8.01 -9.89 8.44
N ALA A 344 7.90 -8.63 8.00
CA ALA A 344 6.85 -7.73 8.44
C ALA A 344 5.44 -8.23 8.05
N GLU A 345 5.28 -8.79 6.86
CA GLU A 345 4.01 -9.35 6.39
C GLU A 345 3.62 -10.65 7.10
N ILE A 346 4.59 -11.46 7.51
CA ILE A 346 4.34 -12.70 8.27
C ILE A 346 3.99 -12.37 9.72
N GLU A 347 4.84 -11.62 10.42
CA GLU A 347 4.67 -11.41 11.86
C GLU A 347 3.44 -10.57 12.19
N LYS A 348 3.14 -9.56 11.36
CA LYS A 348 2.09 -8.54 11.57
C LYS A 348 2.14 -7.78 12.91
N GLY A 349 2.86 -8.23 13.94
CA GLY A 349 3.16 -7.60 15.23
C GLY A 349 2.34 -8.13 16.41
N ILE A 350 1.97 -7.28 17.38
CA ILE A 350 1.38 -7.67 18.69
C ILE A 350 -0.16 -7.76 18.77
N ARG A 351 -0.87 -7.35 17.71
CA ARG A 351 -2.34 -7.20 17.65
C ARG A 351 -2.95 -8.18 16.66
N LEU A 352 -2.34 -8.30 15.49
CA LEU A 352 -2.79 -9.22 14.44
C LEU A 352 -1.97 -10.51 14.56
N PRO A 353 -2.59 -11.67 14.27
CA PRO A 353 -1.90 -12.93 14.41
C PRO A 353 -0.88 -13.06 13.29
N GLN A 354 0.13 -13.88 13.52
CA GLN A 354 1.08 -14.24 12.48
C GLN A 354 0.33 -14.83 11.28
N LYS A 355 0.66 -14.43 10.06
CA LYS A 355 0.19 -15.09 8.84
C LYS A 355 1.01 -16.34 8.55
N TYR A 356 0.39 -17.35 7.94
CA TYR A 356 1.16 -18.45 7.38
C TYR A 356 2.07 -17.94 6.27
N ALA A 357 3.33 -18.39 6.27
CA ALA A 357 4.30 -18.10 5.21
C ALA A 357 3.97 -18.91 3.94
N GLY A 358 2.80 -18.67 3.34
CA GLY A 358 2.34 -19.33 2.12
C GLY A 358 2.98 -18.77 0.86
N SER A 359 3.03 -19.58 -0.21
CA SER A 359 3.61 -19.15 -1.49
C SER A 359 2.90 -17.94 -2.09
N GLY A 360 1.58 -17.81 -1.87
CA GLY A 360 0.78 -16.65 -2.27
C GLY A 360 1.22 -15.35 -1.59
N LEU A 361 1.41 -15.38 -0.26
CA LEU A 361 1.91 -14.25 0.52
C LEU A 361 3.33 -13.86 0.04
N MET A 362 4.25 -14.83 -0.01
CA MET A 362 5.64 -14.58 -0.42
C MET A 362 5.73 -14.02 -1.84
N SER A 363 4.94 -14.53 -2.78
CA SER A 363 4.92 -14.05 -4.17
C SER A 363 4.34 -12.65 -4.29
N THR A 364 3.31 -12.34 -3.49
CA THR A 364 2.71 -11.00 -3.44
C THR A 364 3.71 -9.99 -2.87
N THR A 365 4.36 -10.30 -1.74
CA THR A 365 5.38 -9.43 -1.14
C THR A 365 6.56 -9.16 -2.08
N ILE A 366 7.02 -10.18 -2.83
CA ILE A 366 8.03 -9.99 -3.88
C ILE A 366 7.52 -9.01 -4.94
N SER A 367 6.30 -9.21 -5.44
CA SER A 367 5.75 -8.40 -6.54
C SER A 367 5.51 -6.94 -6.14
N GLU A 368 5.11 -6.68 -4.90
CA GLU A 368 4.87 -5.31 -4.42
C GLU A 368 6.15 -4.46 -4.34
N ASN A 369 7.29 -5.12 -4.08
CA ASN A 369 8.56 -4.49 -3.70
C ASN A 369 9.68 -4.62 -4.74
N PHE A 370 9.71 -5.69 -5.55
CA PHE A 370 10.83 -5.98 -6.45
C PHE A 370 10.87 -5.08 -7.69
N HIS A 371 9.74 -4.81 -8.34
CA HIS A 371 9.72 -4.23 -9.70
C HIS A 371 10.46 -2.89 -9.80
N LEU A 372 10.20 -1.97 -8.88
CA LEU A 372 10.84 -0.64 -8.89
C LEU A 372 12.36 -0.75 -8.69
N LEU A 373 12.80 -1.60 -7.76
CA LEU A 373 14.22 -1.86 -7.54
C LEU A 373 14.86 -2.53 -8.75
N GLY A 374 14.19 -3.54 -9.31
CA GLY A 374 14.59 -4.24 -10.53
C GLY A 374 14.79 -3.28 -11.71
N MET A 375 13.90 -2.30 -11.87
CA MET A 375 13.99 -1.26 -12.91
C MET A 375 15.27 -0.40 -12.76
N LEU A 376 15.59 0.03 -11.54
CA LEU A 376 16.81 0.80 -11.26
C LEU A 376 18.07 -0.04 -11.45
N ILE A 377 18.05 -1.28 -10.98
CA ILE A 377 19.13 -2.26 -11.12
C ILE A 377 19.44 -2.51 -12.60
N VAL A 378 18.41 -2.79 -13.40
CA VAL A 378 18.52 -3.01 -14.85
C VAL A 378 19.09 -1.79 -15.56
N THR A 379 18.59 -0.59 -15.21
CA THR A 379 19.07 0.66 -15.80
C THR A 379 20.58 0.85 -15.57
N TYR A 380 21.04 0.57 -14.37
CA TYR A 380 22.46 0.60 -14.02
C TYR A 380 23.27 -0.45 -14.78
N PHE A 381 22.86 -1.73 -14.73
CA PHE A 381 23.63 -2.82 -15.33
C PHE A 381 23.67 -2.71 -16.86
N ILE A 382 22.59 -2.28 -17.51
CA ILE A 382 22.60 -2.04 -18.96
C ILE A 382 23.57 -0.92 -19.33
N ASN A 383 23.55 0.20 -18.60
CA ASN A 383 24.48 1.29 -18.87
C ASN A 383 25.94 0.86 -18.67
N ASP A 384 26.22 0.10 -17.61
CA ASP A 384 27.58 -0.40 -17.35
C ASP A 384 28.06 -1.38 -18.43
N LEU A 385 27.22 -2.37 -18.79
CA LEU A 385 27.53 -3.36 -19.82
C LEU A 385 27.75 -2.72 -21.19
N TYR A 386 26.83 -1.86 -21.62
CA TYR A 386 26.85 -1.27 -22.95
C TYR A 386 28.10 -0.40 -23.17
N TRP A 387 28.45 0.43 -22.18
CA TRP A 387 29.57 1.37 -22.23
C TRP A 387 30.91 0.78 -21.81
N ARG A 388 30.96 -0.48 -21.37
CA ARG A 388 32.18 -1.17 -20.91
C ARG A 388 33.32 -1.06 -21.90
N SER A 389 33.07 -1.37 -23.17
CA SER A 389 34.14 -1.37 -24.19
C SER A 389 34.70 0.02 -24.47
N HIS A 390 33.90 1.07 -24.30
CA HIS A 390 34.39 2.46 -24.36
C HIS A 390 35.25 2.80 -23.15
N ALA A 391 34.81 2.42 -21.95
CA ALA A 391 35.57 2.65 -20.73
C ALA A 391 36.92 1.91 -20.71
N SER A 392 37.00 0.73 -21.34
CA SER A 392 38.22 -0.06 -21.46
C SER A 392 39.08 0.27 -22.70
N GLY A 393 38.66 1.24 -23.53
CA GLY A 393 39.36 1.59 -24.78
C GLY A 393 39.29 0.53 -25.90
N PHE A 394 38.44 -0.48 -25.77
CA PHE A 394 38.32 -1.61 -26.72
C PHE A 394 37.23 -1.39 -27.78
N SER A 395 36.43 -0.32 -27.67
CA SER A 395 35.26 -0.08 -28.52
C SER A 395 35.58 0.03 -30.01
N LEU A 396 36.77 0.52 -30.38
CA LEU A 396 37.21 0.58 -31.79
C LEU A 396 37.42 -0.82 -32.39
N ILE A 397 38.04 -1.72 -31.63
CA ILE A 397 38.27 -3.11 -32.07
C ILE A 397 36.94 -3.85 -32.17
N GLU A 398 36.10 -3.73 -31.13
CA GLU A 398 34.77 -4.35 -31.09
C GLU A 398 33.91 -3.95 -32.30
N ARG A 399 33.86 -2.66 -32.62
CA ARG A 399 33.02 -2.11 -33.70
C ARG A 399 33.43 -2.59 -35.09
N ASN A 400 34.71 -2.88 -35.30
CA ASN A 400 35.24 -3.34 -36.58
C ASN A 400 35.04 -4.85 -36.82
N THR A 401 34.50 -5.59 -35.85
CA THR A 401 34.19 -7.03 -36.03
C THR A 401 32.92 -7.24 -36.86
N TYR A 402 32.89 -8.30 -37.68
CA TYR A 402 31.76 -8.59 -38.59
C TYR A 402 30.40 -8.73 -37.87
N PHE A 403 30.39 -9.32 -36.68
CA PHE A 403 29.17 -9.53 -35.88
C PHE A 403 28.94 -8.47 -34.80
N SER A 404 29.58 -7.29 -34.88
CA SER A 404 29.41 -6.20 -33.90
C SER A 404 27.96 -5.74 -33.75
N LYS A 405 27.16 -5.85 -34.81
CA LYS A 405 25.71 -5.56 -34.82
C LYS A 405 24.88 -6.46 -33.88
N ASN A 406 25.40 -7.64 -33.52
CA ASN A 406 24.72 -8.59 -32.63
C ASN A 406 24.93 -8.27 -31.14
N LYS A 407 25.74 -7.24 -30.83
CA LYS A 407 26.03 -6.78 -29.48
C LYS A 407 24.77 -6.49 -28.66
N LEU A 408 23.79 -5.78 -29.24
CA LEU A 408 22.55 -5.44 -28.54
C LEU A 408 21.76 -6.68 -28.13
N SER A 409 21.60 -7.64 -29.04
CA SER A 409 20.93 -8.92 -28.75
C SER A 409 21.69 -9.74 -27.69
N GLY A 410 23.03 -9.70 -27.73
CA GLY A 410 23.87 -10.31 -26.70
C GLY A 410 23.62 -9.70 -25.32
N HIS A 411 23.67 -8.37 -25.21
CA HIS A 411 23.38 -7.65 -23.96
C HIS A 411 21.94 -7.89 -23.46
N PHE A 412 20.96 -7.94 -24.36
CA PHE A 412 19.56 -8.24 -24.03
C PHE A 412 19.40 -9.65 -23.45
N LEU A 413 20.09 -10.64 -24.02
CA LEU A 413 20.11 -12.00 -23.46
C LEU A 413 20.79 -12.02 -22.07
N SER A 414 21.92 -11.32 -21.91
CA SER A 414 22.63 -11.20 -20.62
C SER A 414 21.74 -10.64 -19.53
N ILE A 415 21.07 -9.50 -19.80
CA ILE A 415 20.24 -8.82 -18.81
C ILE A 415 18.96 -9.60 -18.51
N SER A 416 18.41 -10.32 -19.49
CA SER A 416 17.27 -11.22 -19.28
C SER A 416 17.64 -12.35 -18.31
N ILE A 417 18.80 -12.99 -18.50
CA ILE A 417 19.30 -14.02 -17.58
C ILE A 417 19.58 -13.43 -16.19
N LEU A 418 20.11 -12.20 -16.11
CA LEU A 418 20.33 -11.52 -14.84
C LEU A 418 19.01 -11.27 -14.08
N LEU A 419 17.95 -10.88 -14.80
CA LEU A 419 16.63 -10.67 -14.22
C LEU A 419 16.02 -11.97 -13.70
N PHE A 420 16.12 -13.07 -14.46
CA PHE A 420 15.73 -14.39 -13.97
C PHE A 420 16.52 -14.82 -12.73
N PHE A 421 17.83 -14.51 -12.67
CA PHE A 421 18.64 -14.78 -11.49
C PHE A 421 18.11 -14.04 -10.25
N PHE A 422 17.83 -12.73 -10.35
CA PHE A 422 17.29 -11.98 -9.21
C PHE A 422 15.93 -12.51 -8.78
N THR A 423 15.02 -12.78 -9.71
CA THR A 423 13.71 -13.37 -9.38
C THR A 423 13.86 -14.75 -8.73
N ALA A 424 14.77 -15.59 -9.23
CA ALA A 424 15.02 -16.91 -8.64
C ALA A 424 15.58 -16.82 -7.22
N VAL A 425 16.50 -15.89 -6.95
CA VAL A 425 17.05 -15.65 -5.61
C VAL A 425 15.96 -15.21 -4.63
N LEU A 426 15.02 -14.37 -5.07
CA LEU A 426 13.87 -13.95 -4.25
C LEU A 426 12.84 -15.07 -4.03
N ILE A 427 12.59 -15.92 -5.03
CA ILE A 427 11.75 -17.10 -4.85
C ILE A 427 12.40 -18.04 -3.83
N ILE A 428 13.71 -18.27 -3.92
CA ILE A 428 14.46 -19.09 -2.96
C ILE A 428 14.38 -18.48 -1.56
N GLU A 429 14.45 -17.15 -1.42
CA GLU A 429 14.23 -16.47 -0.15
C GLU A 429 12.81 -16.73 0.39
N GLY A 430 11.78 -16.58 -0.44
CA GLY A 430 10.41 -16.92 -0.05
C GLY A 430 10.29 -18.37 0.44
N LEU A 431 10.90 -19.33 -0.27
CA LEU A 431 10.96 -20.74 0.14
C LEU A 431 11.72 -20.94 1.47
N ALA A 432 12.78 -20.16 1.70
CA ALA A 432 13.51 -20.18 2.96
C ALA A 432 12.63 -19.67 4.13
N PHE A 433 11.84 -18.62 3.92
CA PHE A 433 10.83 -18.19 4.89
C PHE A 433 9.78 -19.27 5.14
N GLN A 434 9.25 -19.93 4.09
CA GLN A 434 8.33 -21.07 4.25
C GLN A 434 8.95 -22.19 5.12
N LEU A 435 10.23 -22.49 4.92
CA LEU A 435 11.01 -23.46 5.69
C LEU A 435 11.20 -23.02 7.15
N PHE A 436 11.65 -21.80 7.41
CA PHE A 436 11.90 -21.29 8.76
C PHE A 436 10.62 -21.16 9.59
N TYR A 437 9.50 -20.86 8.95
CA TYR A 437 8.17 -20.78 9.57
C TYR A 437 7.39 -22.09 9.53
N HIS A 438 8.01 -23.19 9.12
CA HIS A 438 7.45 -24.55 9.14
C HIS A 438 6.15 -24.73 8.32
N TYR A 439 5.96 -23.93 7.26
CA TYR A 439 4.77 -23.98 6.40
C TYR A 439 5.12 -24.47 4.98
N PHE A 440 5.19 -25.79 4.79
CA PHE A 440 5.71 -26.43 3.57
C PHE A 440 4.71 -26.61 2.42
N HIS A 441 3.67 -25.78 2.32
CA HIS A 441 2.76 -25.83 1.19
C HIS A 441 3.28 -24.93 0.06
N ILE A 442 3.89 -25.55 -0.96
CA ILE A 442 4.45 -24.84 -2.12
C ILE A 442 3.42 -24.81 -3.25
N ASP A 443 2.98 -23.60 -3.62
CA ASP A 443 2.18 -23.34 -4.82
C ASP A 443 3.04 -22.64 -5.89
N TRP A 444 3.39 -23.39 -6.93
CA TRP A 444 4.19 -22.86 -8.03
C TRP A 444 3.46 -21.83 -8.88
N ASN A 445 2.12 -21.84 -8.93
CA ASN A 445 1.36 -20.86 -9.70
C ASN A 445 1.53 -19.46 -9.11
N ALA A 446 1.62 -19.35 -7.78
CA ALA A 446 1.94 -18.09 -7.11
C ALA A 446 3.33 -17.57 -7.55
N TYR A 447 4.36 -18.42 -7.48
CA TYR A 447 5.72 -18.00 -7.86
C TYR A 447 5.88 -17.70 -9.35
N LEU A 448 5.17 -18.41 -10.23
CA LEU A 448 5.14 -18.08 -11.67
C LEU A 448 4.56 -16.69 -11.93
N GLY A 449 3.63 -16.22 -11.09
CA GLY A 449 3.13 -14.85 -11.11
C GLY A 449 4.23 -13.81 -10.90
N THR A 450 5.21 -14.08 -10.04
CA THR A 450 6.33 -13.15 -9.82
C THR A 450 7.14 -12.91 -11.11
N VAL A 451 7.31 -13.96 -11.93
CA VAL A 451 7.97 -13.88 -13.24
C VAL A 451 7.11 -13.10 -14.23
N LEU A 452 5.82 -13.44 -14.29
CA LEU A 452 4.87 -12.82 -15.21
C LEU A 452 4.73 -11.31 -14.97
N PHE A 453 4.52 -10.92 -13.71
CA PHE A 453 4.16 -9.56 -13.33
C PHE A 453 5.34 -8.62 -13.10
N ASN A 454 6.56 -9.15 -12.91
CA ASN A 454 7.75 -8.32 -12.66
C ASN A 454 8.84 -8.55 -13.71
N THR A 455 9.30 -9.80 -13.86
CA THR A 455 10.47 -10.12 -14.70
C THR A 455 10.22 -9.80 -16.17
N PHE A 456 9.07 -10.17 -16.74
CA PHE A 456 8.77 -9.88 -18.15
C PHE A 456 8.62 -8.38 -18.46
N PRO A 457 7.88 -7.57 -17.68
CA PRO A 457 7.90 -6.12 -17.83
C PRO A 457 9.31 -5.52 -17.77
N LEU A 458 10.16 -5.99 -16.85
CA LEU A 458 11.56 -5.55 -16.74
C LEU A 458 12.41 -5.95 -17.94
N ILE A 459 12.14 -7.11 -18.55
CA ILE A 459 12.78 -7.53 -19.80
C ILE A 459 12.36 -6.60 -20.95
N LEU A 460 11.07 -6.28 -21.08
CA LEU A 460 10.62 -5.32 -22.10
C LEU A 460 11.26 -3.94 -21.89
N PHE A 461 11.31 -3.48 -20.63
CA PHE A 461 11.99 -2.23 -20.27
C PHE A 461 13.48 -2.26 -20.58
N SER A 462 14.15 -3.39 -20.34
CA SER A 462 15.56 -3.61 -20.70
C SER A 462 15.80 -3.44 -22.20
N GLY A 463 14.89 -3.98 -23.02
CA GLY A 463 14.91 -3.81 -24.47
C GLY A 463 14.83 -2.35 -24.90
N PHE A 464 14.03 -1.55 -24.20
CA PHE A 464 13.91 -0.11 -24.43
C PHE A 464 15.15 0.67 -23.97
N VAL A 465 15.66 0.39 -22.77
CA VAL A 465 16.86 1.05 -22.20
C VAL A 465 18.12 0.77 -23.04
N LEU A 466 18.24 -0.43 -23.62
CA LEU A 466 19.32 -0.74 -24.56
C LEU A 466 19.28 0.17 -25.79
N LEU A 467 18.11 0.48 -26.33
CA LEU A 467 17.97 1.43 -27.44
C LEU A 467 18.41 2.84 -27.04
N ILE A 468 18.04 3.30 -25.84
CA ILE A 468 18.47 4.61 -25.33
C ILE A 468 20.01 4.68 -25.30
N ASN A 469 20.66 3.65 -24.76
CA ASN A 469 22.12 3.59 -24.69
C ASN A 469 22.79 3.45 -26.07
N ASP A 470 22.09 2.84 -27.03
CA ASP A 470 22.57 2.66 -28.39
C ASP A 470 22.43 3.91 -29.29
N VAL A 471 21.46 4.78 -29.00
CA VAL A 471 21.21 6.03 -29.73
C VAL A 471 22.01 7.19 -29.13
N VAL A 472 22.08 7.30 -27.80
CA VAL A 472 22.71 8.43 -27.12
C VAL A 472 24.24 8.28 -27.11
N LYS A 473 24.96 9.33 -27.51
CA LYS A 473 26.43 9.29 -27.69
C LYS A 473 27.24 9.43 -26.38
N ASN A 474 26.60 9.83 -25.28
CA ASN A 474 27.26 10.06 -23.99
C ASN A 474 26.70 9.14 -22.91
N ARG A 475 27.58 8.41 -22.21
CA ARG A 475 27.24 7.47 -21.14
C ARG A 475 26.32 8.04 -20.06
N PHE A 476 26.65 9.23 -19.55
CA PHE A 476 25.94 9.82 -18.42
C PHE A 476 24.58 10.40 -18.85
N ILE A 477 24.50 10.96 -20.06
CA ILE A 477 23.23 11.41 -20.64
C ILE A 477 22.32 10.20 -20.89
N ALA A 478 22.87 9.11 -21.44
CA ALA A 478 22.14 7.87 -21.67
C ALA A 478 21.59 7.30 -20.34
N LEU A 479 22.40 7.28 -19.29
CA LEU A 479 21.98 6.87 -17.96
C LEU A 479 20.85 7.75 -17.41
N GLY A 480 21.00 9.08 -17.50
CA GLY A 480 19.99 10.03 -17.03
C GLY A 480 18.65 9.88 -17.75
N ILE A 481 18.67 9.74 -19.08
CA ILE A 481 17.45 9.49 -19.88
C ILE A 481 16.84 8.13 -19.53
N SER A 482 17.66 7.10 -19.30
CA SER A 482 17.17 5.77 -18.93
C SER A 482 16.47 5.77 -17.57
N VAL A 483 17.04 6.47 -16.57
CA VAL A 483 16.41 6.63 -15.25
C VAL A 483 15.11 7.42 -15.36
N LEU A 484 15.10 8.53 -16.11
CA LEU A 484 13.88 9.31 -16.34
C LEU A 484 12.80 8.46 -17.01
N ALA A 485 13.15 7.73 -18.07
CA ALA A 485 12.25 6.82 -18.76
C ALA A 485 11.69 5.72 -17.84
N GLY A 486 12.53 5.18 -16.95
CA GLY A 486 12.10 4.23 -15.92
C GLY A 486 11.07 4.82 -14.98
N LEU A 487 11.32 6.01 -14.43
CA LEU A 487 10.39 6.69 -13.53
C LEU A 487 9.08 7.09 -14.21
N THR A 488 9.11 7.51 -15.48
CA THR A 488 7.93 7.96 -16.23
C THR A 488 7.10 6.82 -16.80
N PHE A 489 7.72 5.76 -17.31
CA PHE A 489 7.02 4.71 -18.07
C PHE A 489 6.85 3.39 -17.33
N ALA A 490 7.74 3.08 -16.37
CA ALA A 490 7.68 1.86 -15.55
C ALA A 490 7.30 2.14 -14.09
N GLY A 491 7.60 3.34 -13.59
CA GLY A 491 7.38 3.72 -12.20
C GLY A 491 5.93 4.12 -11.85
N PRO A 492 5.68 4.52 -10.58
CA PRO A 492 4.34 4.85 -10.07
C PRO A 492 3.64 5.99 -10.80
N VAL A 493 4.41 6.89 -11.42
CA VAL A 493 3.89 8.07 -12.14
C VAL A 493 3.30 7.68 -13.51
N SER A 494 3.62 6.49 -14.03
CA SER A 494 3.18 6.03 -15.35
C SER A 494 1.66 6.05 -15.54
N LYS A 495 0.89 5.75 -14.48
CA LYS A 495 -0.59 5.78 -14.52
C LYS A 495 -1.14 7.19 -14.77
N LYS A 496 -0.46 8.24 -14.33
CA LYS A 496 -0.84 9.65 -14.56
C LYS A 496 -0.43 10.14 -15.95
N ILE A 497 0.72 9.70 -16.46
CA ILE A 497 1.28 10.16 -17.76
C ILE A 497 0.68 9.40 -18.93
N ILE A 498 0.45 8.09 -18.77
CA ILE A 498 -0.12 7.21 -19.80
C ILE A 498 -1.52 6.78 -19.33
N PRO A 499 -2.58 7.45 -19.83
CA PRO A 499 -3.96 7.14 -19.41
C PRO A 499 -4.40 5.74 -19.81
N SER A 500 -4.00 5.29 -21.01
CA SER A 500 -4.38 3.99 -21.56
C SER A 500 -3.62 2.84 -20.87
N PRO A 501 -4.32 1.87 -20.26
CA PRO A 501 -3.68 0.73 -19.61
C PRO A 501 -2.81 -0.14 -20.53
N LEU A 502 -3.16 -0.21 -21.82
CA LEU A 502 -2.49 -1.05 -22.82
C LEU A 502 -1.04 -0.62 -23.05
N PHE A 503 -0.78 0.69 -23.11
CA PHE A 503 0.56 1.23 -23.38
C PHE A 503 1.49 1.23 -22.16
N ARG A 504 0.99 0.87 -20.98
CA ARG A 504 1.81 0.74 -19.76
C ARG A 504 2.59 -0.58 -19.72
N ILE A 505 3.27 -0.91 -20.80
CA ILE A 505 3.91 -2.21 -21.04
C ILE A 505 5.12 -2.50 -20.13
N PHE A 506 5.68 -1.47 -19.47
CA PHE A 506 6.78 -1.60 -18.51
C PHE A 506 6.32 -1.60 -17.05
N SER A 507 5.02 -1.40 -16.80
CA SER A 507 4.46 -1.41 -15.45
C SER A 507 4.21 -2.84 -14.96
N ASP A 508 4.38 -3.04 -13.66
CA ASP A 508 4.06 -4.26 -12.94
C ASP A 508 2.55 -4.43 -12.68
N TYR A 509 2.20 -5.53 -12.03
CA TYR A 509 0.90 -5.76 -11.39
C TYR A 509 1.11 -6.06 -9.91
N LYS A 510 0.40 -5.32 -9.05
CA LYS A 510 0.50 -5.38 -7.59
C LYS A 510 -0.72 -6.03 -6.91
N GLY A 511 -1.45 -6.90 -7.62
CA GLY A 511 -2.58 -7.60 -7.02
C GLY A 511 -2.14 -8.78 -6.15
N THR A 512 -3.00 -9.16 -5.21
CA THR A 512 -2.76 -10.31 -4.32
C THR A 512 -3.06 -11.63 -5.02
N TYR A 513 -2.32 -12.67 -4.63
CA TYR A 513 -2.67 -14.06 -4.90
C TYR A 513 -3.67 -14.58 -3.86
N SER A 514 -4.83 -15.08 -4.30
CA SER A 514 -5.82 -15.71 -3.42
C SER A 514 -5.74 -17.23 -3.47
N ASP A 515 -5.91 -17.91 -2.34
CA ASP A 515 -5.96 -19.38 -2.33
C ASP A 515 -7.28 -19.91 -2.95
N PHE A 516 -8.35 -19.10 -2.96
CA PHE A 516 -9.56 -19.40 -3.72
C PHE A 516 -9.38 -19.32 -5.23
N ASN A 517 -8.77 -18.23 -5.73
CA ASN A 517 -8.87 -17.80 -7.13
C ASN A 517 -7.50 -17.69 -7.86
N GLY A 518 -6.39 -17.90 -7.16
CA GLY A 518 -5.05 -17.55 -7.62
C GLY A 518 -4.96 -16.07 -7.99
N TYR A 519 -4.36 -15.77 -9.14
CA TYR A 519 -4.41 -14.43 -9.76
C TYR A 519 -5.66 -14.19 -10.61
N GLY A 520 -6.50 -15.22 -10.81
CA GLY A 520 -7.67 -15.18 -11.69
C GLY A 520 -7.36 -14.67 -13.10
N ILE A 521 -8.34 -13.97 -13.68
CA ILE A 521 -8.29 -13.42 -15.04
C ILE A 521 -7.18 -12.37 -15.26
N TYR A 522 -6.57 -11.85 -14.19
CA TYR A 522 -5.47 -10.87 -14.31
C TYR A 522 -4.21 -11.47 -14.94
N SER A 523 -3.93 -12.75 -14.72
CA SER A 523 -2.77 -13.43 -15.29
C SER A 523 -2.82 -13.42 -16.83
N VAL A 524 -3.97 -13.81 -17.39
CA VAL A 524 -4.23 -13.83 -18.84
C VAL A 524 -4.18 -12.42 -19.41
N ALA A 525 -4.94 -11.48 -18.83
CA ALA A 525 -4.99 -10.10 -19.29
C ALA A 525 -3.60 -9.43 -19.28
N PHE A 526 -2.77 -9.71 -18.27
CA PHE A 526 -1.43 -9.17 -18.21
C PHE A 526 -0.51 -9.76 -19.28
N ALA A 527 -0.60 -11.07 -19.53
CA ALA A 527 0.14 -11.73 -20.60
C ALA A 527 -0.21 -11.16 -21.98
N GLU A 528 -1.49 -10.89 -22.24
CA GLU A 528 -1.96 -10.26 -23.47
C GLU A 528 -1.34 -8.86 -23.68
N ARG A 529 -1.27 -8.06 -22.62
CA ARG A 529 -0.61 -6.75 -22.61
C ARG A 529 0.90 -6.86 -22.86
N LEU A 530 1.56 -7.87 -22.29
CA LEU A 530 2.99 -8.12 -22.51
C LEU A 530 3.29 -8.50 -23.97
N LEU A 531 2.44 -9.33 -24.59
CA LEU A 531 2.58 -9.69 -26.01
C LEU A 531 2.45 -8.46 -26.92
N PHE A 532 1.51 -7.56 -26.62
CA PHE A 532 1.44 -6.25 -27.28
C PHE A 532 2.74 -5.45 -27.12
N GLY A 533 3.25 -5.36 -25.89
CA GLY A 533 4.52 -4.68 -25.60
C GLY A 533 5.73 -5.29 -26.30
N LEU A 534 5.80 -6.62 -26.42
CA LEU A 534 6.85 -7.33 -27.14
C LEU A 534 6.87 -6.93 -28.62
N GLY A 535 5.70 -6.88 -29.27
CA GLY A 535 5.57 -6.39 -30.64
C GLY A 535 6.14 -4.98 -30.83
N LEU A 536 5.80 -4.04 -29.91
CA LEU A 536 6.29 -2.66 -29.94
C LEU A 536 7.81 -2.54 -29.74
N ILE A 537 8.39 -3.35 -28.84
CA ILE A 537 9.85 -3.34 -28.62
C ILE A 537 10.58 -3.88 -29.85
N VAL A 538 10.13 -4.99 -30.42
CA VAL A 538 10.75 -5.57 -31.63
C VAL A 538 10.64 -4.60 -32.82
N LEU A 539 9.52 -3.88 -32.95
CA LEU A 539 9.37 -2.82 -33.94
C LEU A 539 10.36 -1.68 -33.72
N SER A 540 10.52 -1.22 -32.48
CA SER A 540 11.46 -0.15 -32.14
C SER A 540 12.91 -0.52 -32.47
N TRP A 541 13.28 -1.78 -32.26
CA TRP A 541 14.58 -2.32 -32.63
C TRP A 541 14.78 -2.38 -34.15
N LEU A 542 13.77 -2.80 -34.91
CA LEU A 542 13.80 -2.81 -36.38
C LEU A 542 13.95 -1.39 -36.95
N ILE A 543 13.22 -0.43 -36.41
CA ILE A 543 13.31 0.99 -36.80
C ILE A 543 14.71 1.54 -36.52
N ASN A 544 15.28 1.27 -35.33
CA ASN A 544 16.64 1.69 -34.99
C ASN A 544 17.70 1.09 -35.94
N GLU A 545 17.58 -0.20 -36.29
CA GLU A 545 18.46 -0.84 -37.27
C GLU A 545 18.34 -0.18 -38.65
N TRP A 546 17.11 0.13 -39.09
CA TRP A 546 16.88 0.84 -40.35
C TRP A 546 17.45 2.27 -40.34
N ILE A 547 17.31 3.03 -39.24
CA ILE A 547 17.87 4.38 -39.12
C ILE A 547 19.39 4.37 -39.32
N LYS A 548 20.07 3.36 -38.75
CA LYS A 548 21.54 3.22 -38.81
C LYS A 548 22.05 2.66 -40.13
N THR A 549 21.36 1.66 -40.70
CA THR A 549 21.85 0.92 -41.87
C THR A 549 21.22 1.38 -43.19
N LYS A 550 20.08 2.07 -43.13
CA LYS A 550 19.22 2.45 -44.27
C LYS A 550 18.77 1.26 -45.14
N LYS A 551 18.80 0.03 -44.58
CA LYS A 551 18.41 -1.20 -45.27
C LYS A 551 17.33 -1.95 -44.50
N TRP A 552 16.37 -2.51 -45.21
CA TRP A 552 15.36 -3.40 -44.65
C TRP A 552 15.79 -4.85 -44.81
N ASN A 553 15.69 -5.65 -43.74
CA ASN A 553 15.90 -7.09 -43.81
C ASN A 553 14.53 -7.79 -43.88
N PRO A 554 14.14 -8.39 -45.01
CA PRO A 554 12.79 -8.91 -45.21
C PRO A 554 12.41 -10.00 -44.20
N LYS A 555 13.36 -10.88 -43.80
CA LYS A 555 13.10 -11.93 -42.80
C LYS A 555 12.76 -11.33 -41.43
N LYS A 556 13.53 -10.33 -41.00
CA LYS A 556 13.28 -9.62 -39.73
C LYS A 556 11.97 -8.83 -39.80
N THR A 557 11.70 -8.15 -40.92
CA THR A 557 10.47 -7.39 -41.11
C THR A 557 9.23 -8.28 -41.02
N VAL A 558 9.20 -9.43 -41.71
CA VAL A 558 8.07 -10.37 -41.65
C VAL A 558 7.85 -10.88 -40.22
N PHE A 559 8.92 -11.23 -39.51
CA PHE A 559 8.85 -11.64 -38.11
C PHE A 559 8.30 -10.54 -37.20
N THR A 560 8.79 -9.31 -37.35
CA THR A 560 8.28 -8.14 -36.60
C THR A 560 6.81 -7.87 -36.89
N VAL A 561 6.39 -7.93 -38.15
CA VAL A 561 4.99 -7.73 -38.54
C VAL A 561 4.09 -8.82 -37.96
N ALA A 562 4.51 -10.08 -37.99
CA ALA A 562 3.75 -11.17 -37.38
C ALA A 562 3.57 -10.97 -35.86
N LEU A 563 4.63 -10.59 -35.15
CA LEU A 563 4.56 -10.27 -33.72
C LEU A 563 3.69 -9.04 -33.41
N LEU A 564 3.71 -8.02 -34.28
CA LEU A 564 2.85 -6.85 -34.12
C LEU A 564 1.38 -7.20 -34.35
N ILE A 565 1.06 -8.00 -35.37
CA ILE A 565 -0.33 -8.44 -35.62
C ILE A 565 -0.83 -9.24 -34.41
N LEU A 566 -0.02 -10.19 -33.92
CA LEU A 566 -0.35 -10.94 -32.71
C LEU A 566 -0.53 -10.01 -31.51
N GLY A 567 0.39 -9.06 -31.32
CA GLY A 567 0.33 -8.09 -30.24
C GLY A 567 -0.89 -7.18 -30.29
N ILE A 568 -1.29 -6.72 -31.48
CA ILE A 568 -2.51 -5.92 -31.68
C ILE A 568 -3.75 -6.76 -31.39
N PHE A 569 -3.78 -8.02 -31.84
CA PHE A 569 -4.86 -8.94 -31.56
C PHE A 569 -5.03 -9.17 -30.05
N THR A 570 -3.96 -9.53 -29.33
CA THR A 570 -4.01 -9.71 -27.87
C THR A 570 -4.28 -8.39 -27.14
N GLY A 571 -3.75 -7.26 -27.64
CA GLY A 571 -4.04 -5.93 -27.11
C GLY A 571 -5.53 -5.57 -27.19
N ASN A 572 -6.23 -6.01 -28.23
CA ASN A 572 -7.68 -5.85 -28.35
C ASN A 572 -8.45 -6.71 -27.34
N PHE A 573 -8.00 -7.95 -27.06
CA PHE A 573 -8.60 -8.77 -26.00
C PHE A 573 -8.41 -8.14 -24.62
N PHE A 574 -7.19 -7.67 -24.33
CA PHE A 574 -6.90 -6.96 -23.08
C PHE A 574 -7.81 -5.74 -22.91
N MET A 575 -8.07 -4.99 -23.98
CA MET A 575 -8.92 -3.79 -23.94
C MET A 575 -10.42 -4.06 -23.98
N LYS A 576 -10.85 -5.33 -24.06
CA LYS A 576 -12.27 -5.70 -24.06
C LYS A 576 -12.91 -5.25 -22.74
N GLY A 577 -14.00 -4.49 -22.84
CA GLY A 577 -14.70 -3.94 -21.68
C GLY A 577 -14.02 -2.74 -21.01
N TYR A 578 -12.98 -2.14 -21.63
CA TYR A 578 -12.32 -0.96 -21.07
C TYR A 578 -13.24 0.26 -21.01
N ILE A 579 -13.34 0.86 -19.82
CA ILE A 579 -14.11 2.08 -19.57
C ILE A 579 -13.13 3.17 -19.10
N PRO A 580 -12.90 4.23 -19.92
CA PRO A 580 -11.99 5.31 -19.54
C PRO A 580 -12.51 6.08 -18.32
N LYS A 581 -11.82 5.98 -17.18
CA LYS A 581 -12.09 6.81 -16.00
C LYS A 581 -11.48 8.20 -16.20
N LYS A 582 -12.31 9.22 -16.40
CA LYS A 582 -11.90 10.63 -16.42
C LYS A 582 -12.29 11.27 -15.08
N GLU A 583 -11.31 11.61 -14.26
CA GLU A 583 -11.54 12.25 -12.94
C GLU A 583 -12.38 13.53 -13.08
N GLU A 584 -12.08 14.37 -14.07
CA GLU A 584 -12.86 15.57 -14.37
C GLU A 584 -14.34 15.27 -14.67
N ALA A 585 -14.62 14.16 -15.37
CA ALA A 585 -16.01 13.79 -15.68
C ALA A 585 -16.78 13.36 -14.43
N ALA A 586 -16.11 12.69 -13.47
CA ALA A 586 -16.72 12.34 -12.18
C ALA A 586 -17.05 13.59 -11.36
N ILE A 587 -16.11 14.54 -11.30
CA ILE A 587 -16.32 15.84 -10.63
C ILE A 587 -17.50 16.59 -11.26
N VAL A 588 -17.53 16.69 -12.59
CA VAL A 588 -18.65 17.34 -13.33
C VAL A 588 -19.97 16.62 -13.08
N LYS A 589 -19.97 15.29 -12.95
CA LYS A 589 -21.16 14.51 -12.61
C LYS A 589 -21.67 14.85 -11.21
N SER A 590 -20.81 14.91 -10.19
CA SER A 590 -21.17 15.33 -8.83
C SER A 590 -21.69 16.76 -8.78
N ILE A 591 -21.03 17.71 -9.46
CA ILE A 591 -21.49 19.10 -9.57
C ILE A 591 -22.89 19.18 -10.18
N ASN A 592 -23.11 18.47 -11.29
CA ASN A 592 -24.41 18.46 -11.98
C ASN A 592 -25.50 17.76 -11.16
N TYR A 593 -25.14 16.71 -10.41
CA TYR A 593 -26.04 16.03 -9.49
C TYR A 593 -26.55 17.00 -8.43
N GLU A 594 -25.63 17.66 -7.73
CA GLU A 594 -25.97 18.62 -6.68
C GLU A 594 -26.84 19.77 -7.22
N LYS A 595 -26.43 20.40 -8.32
CA LYS A 595 -27.20 21.51 -8.93
C LYS A 595 -28.62 21.11 -9.33
N LYS A 596 -28.82 19.89 -9.83
CA LYS A 596 -30.13 19.43 -10.34
C LYS A 596 -31.04 18.85 -9.27
N PHE A 597 -30.47 18.23 -8.24
CA PHE A 597 -31.22 17.34 -7.34
C PHE A 597 -31.18 17.75 -5.88
N ARG A 598 -30.36 18.72 -5.45
CA ARG A 598 -30.30 19.15 -4.04
C ARG A 598 -31.65 19.62 -3.49
N ALA A 599 -32.54 20.14 -4.34
CA ALA A 599 -33.91 20.48 -3.94
C ALA A 599 -34.76 19.28 -3.45
N TYR A 600 -34.36 18.04 -3.72
CA TYR A 600 -35.04 16.83 -3.25
C TYR A 600 -34.60 16.38 -1.86
N GLU A 601 -33.56 16.98 -1.27
CA GLU A 601 -33.02 16.58 0.04
C GLU A 601 -34.08 16.60 1.16
N ASN A 602 -34.96 17.62 1.14
CA ASN A 602 -35.97 17.82 2.18
C ASN A 602 -37.38 17.41 1.74
N LEU A 603 -37.54 16.74 0.58
CA LEU A 603 -38.85 16.29 0.10
C LEU A 603 -39.17 14.90 0.66
N PRO A 604 -40.44 14.63 1.02
CA PRO A 604 -40.84 13.29 1.43
C PRO A 604 -40.63 12.29 0.28
N GLN A 605 -40.04 11.14 0.60
CA GLN A 605 -39.75 10.05 -0.34
C GLN A 605 -40.37 8.75 0.18
N PRO A 606 -40.76 7.82 -0.72
CA PRO A 606 -41.32 6.55 -0.30
C PRO A 606 -40.25 5.70 0.42
N THR A 607 -40.67 4.98 1.46
CA THR A 607 -39.79 4.10 2.23
C THR A 607 -39.90 2.67 1.71
N ILE A 608 -38.76 1.98 1.57
CA ILE A 608 -38.72 0.57 1.20
C ILE A 608 -39.08 -0.26 2.44
N THR A 609 -40.04 -1.18 2.30
CA THR A 609 -40.54 -2.04 3.41
C THR A 609 -40.31 -3.52 3.16
N ASP A 610 -40.40 -3.98 1.92
CA ASP A 610 -40.08 -5.35 1.54
C ASP A 610 -39.19 -5.39 0.31
N VAL A 611 -38.21 -6.29 0.32
CA VAL A 611 -37.30 -6.56 -0.79
C VAL A 611 -37.42 -8.04 -1.15
N ILE A 612 -38.03 -8.31 -2.31
CA ILE A 612 -38.05 -9.64 -2.90
C ILE A 612 -37.06 -9.63 -4.06
N THR A 613 -36.03 -10.47 -4.00
CA THR A 613 -34.95 -10.39 -4.98
C THR A 613 -34.34 -11.72 -5.34
N GLN A 614 -33.95 -11.85 -6.61
CA GLN A 614 -33.17 -12.95 -7.14
C GLN A 614 -31.83 -12.42 -7.65
N VAL A 615 -30.74 -12.92 -7.08
CA VAL A 615 -29.36 -12.60 -7.46
C VAL A 615 -28.78 -13.79 -8.20
N GLU A 616 -28.54 -13.65 -9.49
CA GLU A 616 -27.96 -14.68 -10.34
C GLU A 616 -26.48 -14.38 -10.55
N LEU A 617 -25.61 -15.16 -9.91
CA LEU A 617 -24.16 -15.02 -10.01
C LEU A 617 -23.63 -15.87 -11.17
N TYR A 618 -22.71 -15.32 -11.96
CA TYR A 618 -22.00 -15.99 -13.04
C TYR A 618 -20.47 -15.89 -12.82
N PRO A 619 -19.91 -16.69 -11.88
CA PRO A 619 -18.48 -16.78 -11.59
C PRO A 619 -17.57 -16.84 -12.83
N SER A 620 -17.87 -17.74 -13.76
CA SER A 620 -17.11 -17.94 -15.01
C SER A 620 -17.15 -16.75 -15.98
N GLU A 621 -18.10 -15.82 -15.82
CA GLU A 621 -18.25 -14.64 -16.67
C GLU A 621 -17.89 -13.32 -15.97
N ASN A 622 -17.48 -13.39 -14.69
CA ASN A 622 -17.23 -12.24 -13.84
C ASN A 622 -18.42 -11.26 -13.77
N SER A 623 -19.64 -11.80 -13.80
CA SER A 623 -20.87 -11.02 -13.93
C SER A 623 -21.96 -11.48 -12.96
N TYR A 624 -22.98 -10.64 -12.76
CA TYR A 624 -24.22 -11.02 -12.10
C TYR A 624 -25.42 -10.29 -12.71
N LEU A 625 -26.60 -10.86 -12.44
CA LEU A 625 -27.89 -10.28 -12.76
C LEU A 625 -28.75 -10.22 -11.50
N ILE A 626 -29.34 -9.06 -11.21
CA ILE A 626 -30.30 -8.89 -10.12
C ILE A 626 -31.67 -8.66 -10.72
N ARG A 627 -32.65 -9.40 -10.21
CA ARG A 627 -34.09 -9.12 -10.37
C ARG A 627 -34.62 -8.75 -9.01
N GLY A 628 -35.21 -7.57 -8.88
CA GLY A 628 -35.69 -7.07 -7.61
C GLY A 628 -37.10 -6.52 -7.73
N LYS A 629 -37.85 -6.66 -6.64
CA LYS A 629 -39.15 -6.05 -6.44
C LYS A 629 -39.17 -5.43 -5.05
N TYR A 630 -39.49 -4.15 -4.99
CA TYR A 630 -39.74 -3.45 -3.73
C TYR A 630 -41.23 -3.30 -3.47
N LEU A 631 -41.62 -3.45 -2.20
CA LEU A 631 -42.83 -2.83 -1.67
C LEU A 631 -42.45 -1.51 -1.00
N LEU A 632 -43.07 -0.44 -1.46
CA LEU A 632 -42.85 0.91 -1.00
C LEU A 632 -44.07 1.40 -0.22
N VAL A 633 -43.86 2.14 0.85
CA VAL A 633 -44.92 2.75 1.64
C VAL A 633 -44.59 4.22 1.89
N ASN A 634 -45.57 5.11 1.72
CA ASN A 634 -45.44 6.48 2.23
C ASN A 634 -45.61 6.49 3.74
N GLN A 635 -44.51 6.47 4.48
CA GLN A 635 -44.54 6.54 5.95
C GLN A 635 -44.53 7.98 6.49
N THR A 636 -44.59 8.98 5.62
CA THR A 636 -44.61 10.39 5.99
C THR A 636 -46.04 10.89 6.16
N ASP A 637 -46.21 11.98 6.89
CA ASP A 637 -47.52 12.63 7.07
C ASP A 637 -47.94 13.50 5.86
N GLN A 638 -47.13 13.52 4.80
CA GLN A 638 -47.35 14.34 3.60
C GLN A 638 -47.54 13.48 2.36
N ALA A 639 -48.38 13.92 1.43
CA ALA A 639 -48.54 13.25 0.15
C ALA A 639 -47.29 13.41 -0.73
N ILE A 640 -46.84 12.33 -1.38
CA ILE A 640 -45.64 12.33 -2.22
C ILE A 640 -46.03 12.49 -3.68
N ASN A 641 -45.61 13.61 -4.29
CA ASN A 641 -45.85 13.91 -5.71
C ASN A 641 -44.60 13.74 -6.58
N LYS A 642 -43.42 13.79 -5.96
CA LYS A 642 -42.14 13.80 -6.64
C LYS A 642 -41.23 12.74 -6.02
N VAL A 643 -40.84 11.77 -6.84
CA VAL A 643 -39.95 10.69 -6.45
C VAL A 643 -38.62 10.87 -7.17
N LEU A 644 -37.53 10.88 -6.42
CA LEU A 644 -36.18 10.80 -6.97
C LEU A 644 -35.68 9.37 -6.80
N LEU A 645 -35.33 8.72 -7.90
CA LEU A 645 -34.80 7.35 -7.90
C LEU A 645 -33.40 7.33 -8.51
N ASN A 646 -32.46 6.67 -7.83
CA ASN A 646 -31.06 6.59 -8.21
C ASN A 646 -30.66 5.12 -8.42
N PHE A 647 -29.92 4.88 -9.49
CA PHE A 647 -29.23 3.63 -9.78
C PHE A 647 -27.72 3.86 -9.65
N HIS A 648 -27.01 2.81 -9.24
CA HIS A 648 -25.55 2.86 -9.19
C HIS A 648 -24.97 2.97 -10.61
N PRO A 649 -24.01 3.88 -10.87
CA PRO A 649 -23.52 4.16 -12.22
C PRO A 649 -22.77 3.00 -12.87
N ASP A 650 -22.25 2.06 -12.08
CA ASP A 650 -21.55 0.88 -12.60
C ASP A 650 -22.50 -0.21 -13.10
N LEU A 651 -23.81 -0.09 -12.84
CA LEU A 651 -24.80 -1.09 -13.22
C LEU A 651 -25.54 -0.69 -14.49
N LYS A 652 -25.83 -1.68 -15.31
CA LYS A 652 -26.69 -1.53 -16.47
C LYS A 652 -28.14 -1.79 -16.07
N ILE A 653 -29.02 -0.83 -16.33
CA ILE A 653 -30.47 -0.97 -16.17
C ILE A 653 -31.00 -1.76 -17.37
N GLU A 654 -31.46 -3.00 -17.14
CA GLU A 654 -32.10 -3.81 -18.19
C GLU A 654 -33.59 -3.48 -18.30
N SER A 655 -34.25 -3.24 -17.16
CA SER A 655 -35.62 -2.73 -17.09
C SER A 655 -35.91 -2.22 -15.68
N ALA A 656 -36.65 -1.12 -15.53
CA ALA A 656 -37.16 -0.67 -14.25
C ALA A 656 -38.52 0.02 -14.42
N ILE A 657 -39.49 -0.35 -13.58
CA ILE A 657 -40.88 0.11 -13.66
C ILE A 657 -41.37 0.42 -12.24
N LEU A 658 -41.71 1.69 -12.00
CA LEU A 658 -42.40 2.12 -10.78
C LEU A 658 -43.91 2.08 -11.03
N LYS A 659 -44.66 1.40 -10.17
CA LYS A 659 -46.12 1.27 -10.20
C LYS A 659 -46.73 1.94 -8.98
N THR A 660 -47.68 2.84 -9.20
CA THR A 660 -48.41 3.60 -8.17
C THR A 660 -49.89 3.59 -8.52
N GLY A 661 -50.70 2.81 -7.80
CA GLY A 661 -52.12 2.62 -8.14
C GLY A 661 -52.29 2.08 -9.57
N SER A 662 -52.91 2.88 -10.45
CA SER A 662 -53.11 2.57 -11.87
C SER A 662 -51.99 3.09 -12.79
N GLU A 663 -51.05 3.88 -12.26
CA GLU A 663 -49.97 4.47 -13.04
C GLU A 663 -48.72 3.59 -13.06
N SER A 664 -48.01 3.61 -14.18
CA SER A 664 -46.70 2.98 -14.33
C SER A 664 -45.72 3.93 -15.01
N ALA A 665 -44.55 4.12 -14.42
CA ALA A 665 -43.45 4.91 -14.98
C ALA A 665 -42.28 4.01 -15.33
N ASN A 666 -41.86 4.04 -16.61
CA ASN A 666 -40.63 3.39 -17.06
C ASN A 666 -39.43 4.25 -16.69
N ILE A 667 -38.34 3.59 -16.32
CA ILE A 667 -37.11 4.19 -15.81
C ILE A 667 -35.96 3.69 -16.68
N ASP A 668 -35.24 4.63 -17.29
CA ASP A 668 -34.16 4.35 -18.25
C ASP A 668 -32.86 5.13 -17.96
N GLN A 669 -32.87 6.10 -17.03
CA GLN A 669 -31.70 6.89 -16.65
C GLN A 669 -31.08 6.41 -15.33
N GLU A 670 -29.84 6.83 -15.04
CA GLU A 670 -29.22 6.58 -13.74
C GLU A 670 -29.94 7.32 -12.60
N VAL A 671 -30.37 8.56 -12.83
CA VAL A 671 -31.10 9.38 -11.85
C VAL A 671 -32.38 9.89 -12.48
N ASN A 672 -33.54 9.46 -11.95
CA ASN A 672 -34.85 9.73 -12.52
C ASN A 672 -35.68 10.60 -11.59
N LYS A 673 -36.27 11.66 -12.14
CA LYS A 673 -37.27 12.49 -11.47
C LYS A 673 -38.65 12.08 -11.94
N ILE A 674 -39.40 11.39 -11.10
CA ILE A 674 -40.73 10.91 -11.41
C ILE A 674 -41.74 11.84 -10.75
N HIS A 675 -42.65 12.40 -11.54
CA HIS A 675 -43.80 13.14 -11.04
C HIS A 675 -45.02 12.22 -11.12
N LEU A 676 -45.62 11.93 -9.98
CA LEU A 676 -46.82 11.10 -9.89
C LEU A 676 -48.04 11.97 -10.21
N ARG A 677 -48.93 11.52 -11.11
CA ARG A 677 -50.15 12.30 -11.38
C ARG A 677 -51.16 12.09 -10.26
N GLN A 678 -51.20 10.87 -9.70
CA GLN A 678 -51.84 10.56 -8.44
C GLN A 678 -50.82 10.57 -7.30
N PRO A 679 -50.89 11.56 -6.37
CA PRO A 679 -50.05 11.61 -5.18
C PRO A 679 -50.13 10.34 -4.36
N LEU A 680 -48.99 9.81 -3.91
CA LEU A 680 -48.96 8.69 -2.96
C LEU A 680 -49.33 9.22 -1.56
N GLN A 681 -50.52 8.90 -1.08
CA GLN A 681 -51.04 9.35 0.22
C GLN A 681 -50.31 8.68 1.40
N PRO A 682 -50.33 9.27 2.61
CA PRO A 682 -49.81 8.61 3.80
C PRO A 682 -50.36 7.19 3.97
N ASN A 683 -49.48 6.24 4.24
CA ASN A 683 -49.70 4.79 4.30
C ASN A 683 -50.12 4.10 2.99
N GLU A 684 -50.18 4.82 1.87
CA GLU A 684 -50.42 4.21 0.56
C GLU A 684 -49.16 3.47 0.08
N THR A 685 -49.39 2.41 -0.70
CA THR A 685 -48.33 1.50 -1.16
C THR A 685 -48.02 1.69 -2.65
N ALA A 686 -46.77 1.49 -3.01
CA ALA A 686 -46.28 1.48 -4.38
C ALA A 686 -45.30 0.32 -4.58
N CYS A 687 -44.96 0.02 -5.83
CA CYS A 687 -44.05 -1.07 -6.15
C CYS A 687 -43.01 -0.66 -7.19
N LEU A 688 -41.75 -1.03 -6.98
CA LEU A 688 -40.69 -0.90 -7.98
C LEU A 688 -40.24 -2.29 -8.41
N ASP A 689 -40.47 -2.64 -9.68
CA ASP A 689 -39.91 -3.83 -10.30
C ASP A 689 -38.65 -3.42 -11.09
N PHE A 690 -37.52 -4.10 -10.90
CA PHE A 690 -36.28 -3.78 -11.61
C PHE A 690 -35.44 -5.01 -11.95
N LYS A 691 -34.67 -4.86 -13.02
CA LYS A 691 -33.67 -5.81 -13.52
C LYS A 691 -32.41 -5.03 -13.86
N ILE A 692 -31.31 -5.37 -13.21
CA ILE A 692 -30.01 -4.70 -13.35
C ILE A 692 -28.91 -5.74 -13.50
N SER A 693 -27.91 -5.45 -14.32
CA SER A 693 -26.78 -6.35 -14.59
C SER A 693 -25.44 -5.66 -14.34
N TYR A 694 -24.44 -6.47 -14.00
CA TYR A 694 -23.07 -6.03 -13.76
C TYR A 694 -22.09 -7.01 -14.39
N GLN A 695 -21.01 -6.49 -14.97
CA GLN A 695 -19.85 -7.26 -15.37
C GLN A 695 -18.62 -6.38 -15.23
N TRP A 696 -17.54 -6.93 -14.67
CA TRP A 696 -16.27 -6.23 -14.57
C TRP A 696 -15.23 -6.82 -15.53
N SER A 697 -14.16 -6.07 -15.78
CA SER A 697 -13.08 -6.48 -16.68
C SER A 697 -11.72 -6.12 -16.09
N PRO A 698 -10.70 -7.00 -16.19
CA PRO A 698 -9.41 -6.81 -15.52
C PRO A 698 -8.68 -5.53 -15.94
N VAL A 699 -8.88 -5.06 -17.17
CA VAL A 699 -8.30 -3.81 -17.68
C VAL A 699 -8.71 -2.57 -16.88
N ASN A 700 -9.87 -2.59 -16.26
CA ASN A 700 -10.39 -1.50 -15.42
C ASN A 700 -9.95 -1.62 -13.95
N GLY A 701 -9.40 -2.77 -13.54
CA GLY A 701 -9.34 -3.19 -12.14
C GLY A 701 -10.71 -3.70 -11.63
N HIS A 702 -10.72 -4.28 -10.44
CA HIS A 702 -11.94 -4.69 -9.75
C HIS A 702 -12.22 -3.75 -8.57
N ASP A 703 -13.49 -3.67 -8.16
CA ASP A 703 -13.88 -3.12 -6.87
C ASP A 703 -13.90 -4.25 -5.84
N SER A 704 -13.15 -4.08 -4.74
CA SER A 704 -13.05 -5.10 -3.68
C SER A 704 -14.40 -5.50 -3.07
N PHE A 705 -15.42 -4.66 -3.15
CA PHE A 705 -16.76 -4.94 -2.61
C PHE A 705 -17.79 -5.33 -3.69
N ASN A 706 -17.38 -5.47 -4.95
CA ASN A 706 -18.24 -5.79 -6.09
C ASN A 706 -17.48 -6.54 -7.20
N ALA A 707 -16.86 -7.66 -6.82
CA ALA A 707 -16.14 -8.51 -7.75
C ALA A 707 -16.70 -9.93 -7.71
N ILE A 708 -17.24 -10.37 -8.85
CA ILE A 708 -17.57 -11.78 -9.07
C ILE A 708 -16.33 -12.48 -9.64
N LEU A 709 -15.82 -13.44 -8.90
CA LEU A 709 -14.63 -14.23 -9.16
C LEU A 709 -15.02 -15.64 -9.56
N GLU A 710 -14.13 -16.35 -10.26
CA GLU A 710 -14.34 -17.77 -10.57
C GLU A 710 -14.50 -18.60 -9.31
N ASN A 711 -13.86 -18.22 -8.19
CA ASN A 711 -14.07 -18.82 -6.88
C ASN A 711 -13.81 -17.79 -5.77
N GLY A 712 -14.58 -17.83 -4.67
CA GLY A 712 -14.38 -16.92 -3.53
C GLY A 712 -14.98 -15.52 -3.71
N SER A 713 -16.06 -15.39 -4.49
CA SER A 713 -16.77 -14.12 -4.74
C SER A 713 -17.37 -13.53 -3.47
N PHE A 714 -17.33 -12.21 -3.35
CA PHE A 714 -18.06 -11.46 -2.32
C PHE A 714 -18.57 -10.13 -2.89
N THR A 715 -19.78 -9.74 -2.48
CA THR A 715 -20.33 -8.44 -2.86
C THR A 715 -21.20 -7.87 -1.74
N ARG A 716 -20.97 -6.59 -1.41
CA ARG A 716 -21.88 -5.79 -0.56
C ARG A 716 -23.12 -5.39 -1.37
N ILE A 717 -23.88 -6.39 -1.80
CA ILE A 717 -24.80 -6.29 -2.92
C ILE A 717 -25.87 -5.22 -2.74
N SER A 718 -26.35 -4.98 -1.51
CA SER A 718 -27.34 -3.93 -1.25
C SER A 718 -26.89 -2.51 -1.59
N ARG A 719 -25.57 -2.24 -1.69
CA ARG A 719 -25.03 -0.93 -2.14
C ARG A 719 -25.30 -0.64 -3.62
N TYR A 720 -25.59 -1.69 -4.40
CA TYR A 720 -25.85 -1.62 -5.84
C TYR A 720 -27.36 -1.68 -6.15
N TYR A 721 -28.20 -1.70 -5.13
CA TYR A 721 -29.64 -1.68 -5.30
C TYR A 721 -30.16 -0.24 -5.50
N PRO A 722 -31.28 -0.03 -6.22
CA PRO A 722 -31.83 1.31 -6.45
C PRO A 722 -32.23 2.00 -5.14
N THR A 723 -31.92 3.28 -4.99
CA THR A 723 -32.19 4.09 -3.78
C THR A 723 -33.08 5.30 -4.08
N PHE A 724 -33.92 5.65 -3.11
CA PHE A 724 -34.83 6.80 -3.20
C PHE A 724 -34.25 8.03 -2.51
N GLY A 725 -34.62 9.21 -3.01
CA GLY A 725 -34.22 10.50 -2.46
C GLY A 725 -32.82 10.95 -2.85
N TYR A 726 -32.44 12.11 -2.33
CA TYR A 726 -31.16 12.74 -2.63
C TYR A 726 -30.01 12.02 -1.92
N GLN A 727 -28.94 11.70 -2.66
CA GLN A 727 -27.80 10.94 -2.17
C GLN A 727 -26.64 11.88 -1.84
N LYS A 728 -26.37 12.09 -0.55
CA LYS A 728 -25.30 13.00 -0.08
C LYS A 728 -23.91 12.57 -0.54
N GLY A 729 -23.66 11.27 -0.64
CA GLY A 729 -22.38 10.73 -1.14
C GLY A 729 -22.07 11.05 -2.60
N ASN A 730 -23.02 11.63 -3.36
CA ASN A 730 -22.78 12.10 -4.72
C ASN A 730 -22.35 13.59 -4.76
N GLU A 731 -22.26 14.28 -3.62
CA GLU A 731 -21.73 15.64 -3.52
C GLU A 731 -20.20 15.67 -3.71
N THR A 732 -19.69 16.84 -4.08
CA THR A 732 -18.24 17.10 -4.04
C THR A 732 -17.88 17.75 -2.70
N GLU A 733 -16.88 17.22 -2.00
CA GLU A 733 -16.40 17.78 -0.74
C GLU A 733 -15.32 18.86 -0.92
N ASP A 734 -14.64 18.88 -2.07
CA ASP A 734 -13.57 19.84 -2.38
C ASP A 734 -14.05 21.29 -2.33
N GLU A 735 -13.57 22.05 -1.34
CA GLU A 735 -13.98 23.43 -1.12
C GLU A 735 -13.70 24.36 -2.30
N LYS A 736 -12.61 24.14 -3.04
CA LYS A 736 -12.22 24.99 -4.18
C LYS A 736 -13.23 24.80 -5.30
N ILE A 737 -13.58 23.55 -5.61
CA ILE A 737 -14.62 23.20 -6.59
C ILE A 737 -15.97 23.78 -6.14
N ARG A 738 -16.34 23.63 -4.85
CA ARG A 738 -17.61 24.16 -4.34
C ARG A 738 -17.72 25.68 -4.46
N LYS A 739 -16.63 26.42 -4.17
CA LYS A 739 -16.56 27.89 -4.31
C LYS A 739 -16.66 28.30 -5.79
N GLU A 740 -15.90 27.65 -6.67
CA GLU A 740 -15.90 27.90 -8.11
C GLU A 740 -17.29 27.71 -8.73
N TYR A 741 -17.97 26.60 -8.39
CA TYR A 741 -19.26 26.23 -8.96
C TYR A 741 -20.47 26.75 -8.16
N LYS A 742 -20.23 27.54 -7.10
CA LYS A 742 -21.25 28.13 -6.21
C LYS A 742 -22.22 27.11 -5.62
N LEU A 743 -21.68 25.98 -5.16
CA LEU A 743 -22.46 24.86 -4.62
C LEU A 743 -22.92 25.07 -3.16
N GLY A 744 -22.47 26.13 -2.49
CA GLY A 744 -22.77 26.33 -1.07
C GLY A 744 -22.00 25.35 -0.17
N LYS A 745 -22.43 25.20 1.09
CA LYS A 745 -21.78 24.26 2.03
C LYS A 745 -22.15 22.81 1.73
N PRO A 746 -21.24 21.84 1.92
CA PRO A 746 -21.57 20.42 1.78
C PRO A 746 -22.57 20.00 2.85
N SER A 747 -23.24 18.88 2.64
CA SER A 747 -24.12 18.28 3.64
C SER A 747 -23.29 17.79 4.84
N GLU A 748 -23.38 18.49 5.98
CA GLU A 748 -22.63 18.14 7.19
C GLU A 748 -23.27 16.94 7.94
N LEU A 749 -22.44 16.16 8.64
CA LEU A 749 -22.91 15.18 9.62
C LEU A 749 -23.72 15.92 10.69
N LYS A 750 -24.88 15.36 11.05
CA LYS A 750 -25.73 15.96 12.08
C LYS A 750 -24.98 16.04 13.41
N LYS A 751 -25.10 17.19 14.07
CA LYS A 751 -24.62 17.37 15.45
C LYS A 751 -25.43 16.52 16.41
N LEU A 752 -24.80 16.11 17.51
CA LEU A 752 -25.45 15.26 18.51
C LEU A 752 -26.75 15.89 19.05
N GLU A 753 -26.77 17.20 19.27
CA GLU A 753 -27.87 17.97 19.83
C GLU A 753 -29.00 18.29 18.82
N ALA A 754 -28.88 17.89 17.55
CA ALA A 754 -29.92 18.09 16.56
C ALA A 754 -31.22 17.35 16.95
N PRO A 755 -32.42 17.78 16.49
CA PRO A 755 -33.65 17.04 16.73
C PRO A 755 -33.54 15.58 16.28
N GLU A 756 -34.10 14.66 17.06
CA GLU A 756 -34.15 13.22 16.71
C GLU A 756 -34.99 13.02 15.43
N VAL A 757 -34.51 12.16 14.54
CA VAL A 757 -35.24 11.81 13.32
C VAL A 757 -35.84 10.41 13.49
N PHE A 758 -37.16 10.31 13.42
CA PHE A 758 -37.86 9.04 13.47
C PHE A 758 -38.23 8.59 12.06
N THR A 759 -37.64 7.48 11.61
CA THR A 759 -37.89 6.88 10.29
C THR A 759 -38.00 5.37 10.44
N LYS A 760 -39.00 4.75 9.77
CA LYS A 760 -39.21 3.30 9.81
C LYS A 760 -38.70 2.62 8.52
N ASP A 761 -37.38 2.61 8.35
CA ASP A 761 -36.66 2.13 7.15
C ASP A 761 -36.06 0.71 7.21
N PHE A 762 -36.49 -0.15 8.12
CA PHE A 762 -36.14 -1.57 8.12
C PHE A 762 -37.00 -2.32 7.10
N ILE A 763 -36.40 -3.34 6.50
CA ILE A 763 -37.02 -4.16 5.47
C ILE A 763 -37.26 -5.60 5.93
N ASN A 764 -38.22 -6.26 5.30
CA ASN A 764 -38.22 -7.72 5.19
C ASN A 764 -37.55 -8.12 3.88
N LEU A 765 -36.62 -9.07 3.96
CA LEU A 765 -35.83 -9.57 2.85
C LEU A 765 -36.24 -11.01 2.51
N ASP A 766 -36.61 -11.24 1.25
CA ASP A 766 -36.73 -12.56 0.63
C ASP A 766 -35.77 -12.63 -0.56
N MET A 767 -34.62 -13.27 -0.34
CA MET A 767 -33.50 -13.28 -1.29
C MET A 767 -33.25 -14.69 -1.81
N THR A 768 -33.30 -14.87 -3.12
CA THR A 768 -32.84 -16.10 -3.78
C THR A 768 -31.52 -15.85 -4.48
N VAL A 769 -30.45 -16.52 -4.06
CA VAL A 769 -29.14 -16.43 -4.71
C VAL A 769 -28.91 -17.69 -5.53
N SER A 770 -28.52 -17.54 -6.80
CA SER A 770 -28.11 -18.67 -7.63
C SER A 770 -26.66 -18.56 -8.09
N THR A 771 -25.99 -19.69 -8.19
CA THR A 771 -24.58 -19.78 -8.61
C THR A 771 -24.32 -21.09 -9.36
N GLU A 772 -23.08 -21.28 -9.82
CA GLU A 772 -22.63 -22.48 -10.52
C GLU A 772 -22.74 -23.74 -9.63
N LYS A 773 -22.96 -24.90 -10.25
CA LYS A 773 -23.24 -26.19 -9.58
C LYS A 773 -22.20 -26.63 -8.55
N ASN A 774 -20.93 -26.29 -8.77
CA ASN A 774 -19.82 -26.63 -7.88
C ASN A 774 -19.64 -25.62 -6.72
N GLN A 775 -20.47 -24.57 -6.65
CA GLN A 775 -20.39 -23.54 -5.62
C GLN A 775 -21.61 -23.54 -4.71
N THR A 776 -21.37 -23.05 -3.50
CA THR A 776 -22.41 -22.74 -2.51
C THR A 776 -22.45 -21.23 -2.33
N ALA A 777 -23.64 -20.65 -2.46
CA ALA A 777 -23.84 -19.22 -2.23
C ALA A 777 -24.35 -18.96 -0.82
N VAL A 778 -23.75 -17.98 -0.13
CA VAL A 778 -24.17 -17.52 1.19
C VAL A 778 -24.82 -16.15 1.04
N GLY A 779 -26.02 -15.98 1.59
CA GLY A 779 -26.78 -14.74 1.58
C GLY A 779 -27.06 -14.23 2.99
N THR A 780 -27.75 -13.10 3.07
CA THR A 780 -28.19 -12.49 4.35
C THR A 780 -29.54 -13.08 4.77
N GLY A 781 -29.65 -13.51 6.04
CA GLY A 781 -30.85 -14.14 6.60
C GLY A 781 -30.72 -15.65 6.80
N ASP A 782 -31.78 -16.26 7.32
CA ASP A 782 -31.83 -17.70 7.55
C ASP A 782 -32.10 -18.43 6.22
N LEU A 783 -31.34 -19.50 5.94
CA LEU A 783 -31.57 -20.37 4.78
C LEU A 783 -32.88 -21.14 4.97
N VAL A 784 -33.85 -20.92 4.08
CA VAL A 784 -35.17 -21.56 4.13
C VAL A 784 -35.37 -22.64 3.07
N ASN A 785 -34.66 -22.56 1.94
CA ASN A 785 -34.77 -23.52 0.86
C ASN A 785 -33.46 -23.61 0.06
N HIS A 786 -33.14 -24.81 -0.43
CA HIS A 786 -31.99 -25.06 -1.30
C HIS A 786 -32.35 -26.13 -2.33
N PHE A 787 -32.12 -25.85 -3.61
CA PHE A 787 -32.37 -26.78 -4.70
C PHE A 787 -31.42 -26.54 -5.89
N THR A 788 -31.26 -27.55 -6.73
CA THR A 788 -30.49 -27.47 -7.96
C THR A 788 -31.43 -27.54 -9.17
N LYS A 789 -31.24 -26.65 -10.15
CA LYS A 789 -32.01 -26.63 -11.40
C LYS A 789 -31.08 -26.21 -12.55
N GLU A 790 -31.16 -26.90 -13.69
CA GLU A 790 -30.43 -26.53 -14.93
C GLU A 790 -28.93 -26.29 -14.70
N GLU A 791 -28.26 -27.22 -13.99
CA GLU A 791 -26.82 -27.13 -13.63
C GLU A 791 -26.44 -25.88 -12.78
N ARG A 792 -27.40 -25.32 -12.03
CA ARG A 792 -27.17 -24.21 -11.09
C ARG A 792 -27.78 -24.51 -9.73
N ASN A 793 -27.13 -24.05 -8.66
CA ASN A 793 -27.64 -24.14 -7.30
C ASN A 793 -28.39 -22.87 -6.91
N TYR A 794 -29.50 -23.00 -6.20
CA TYR A 794 -30.36 -21.92 -5.74
C TYR A 794 -30.53 -21.99 -4.23
N PHE A 795 -30.32 -20.87 -3.55
CA PHE A 795 -30.38 -20.73 -2.09
C PHE A 795 -31.33 -19.59 -1.74
N GLN A 796 -32.42 -19.90 -1.02
CA GLN A 796 -33.38 -18.90 -0.59
C GLN A 796 -33.15 -18.55 0.88
N TYR A 797 -32.92 -17.27 1.14
CA TYR A 797 -32.68 -16.68 2.45
C TYR A 797 -33.80 -15.72 2.82
N LYS A 798 -34.20 -15.73 4.10
CA LYS A 798 -35.21 -14.79 4.63
C LYS A 798 -34.73 -14.12 5.91
N ALA A 799 -34.99 -12.82 6.00
CA ALA A 799 -34.78 -12.04 7.23
C ALA A 799 -35.89 -11.00 7.37
N ASN A 800 -36.43 -10.85 8.57
CA ASN A 800 -37.51 -9.89 8.83
C ASN A 800 -36.98 -8.74 9.68
N ASN A 801 -37.47 -7.52 9.42
CA ASN A 801 -37.14 -6.32 10.19
C ASN A 801 -35.62 -6.13 10.37
N ILE A 802 -34.90 -6.00 9.25
CA ILE A 802 -33.45 -5.73 9.22
C ILE A 802 -33.16 -4.38 8.56
N PRO A 803 -32.01 -3.74 8.84
CA PRO A 803 -31.55 -2.59 8.05
C PRO A 803 -31.48 -2.92 6.54
N PHE A 804 -31.50 -1.90 5.67
CA PHE A 804 -31.27 -2.07 4.23
C PHE A 804 -29.80 -2.43 3.91
N ARG A 805 -29.38 -3.58 4.41
CA ARG A 805 -27.99 -4.03 4.43
C ARG A 805 -27.96 -5.54 4.28
N PHE A 806 -27.53 -5.99 3.11
CA PHE A 806 -27.39 -7.41 2.79
C PHE A 806 -26.24 -7.61 1.79
N ALA A 807 -25.59 -8.76 1.91
CA ALA A 807 -24.45 -9.16 1.11
C ALA A 807 -24.60 -10.62 0.65
N VAL A 808 -23.79 -10.97 -0.35
CA VAL A 808 -23.71 -12.32 -0.90
C VAL A 808 -22.25 -12.74 -1.08
N SER A 809 -21.97 -14.02 -0.88
CA SER A 809 -20.72 -14.66 -1.31
C SER A 809 -21.01 -15.95 -2.09
N SER A 810 -20.03 -16.41 -2.86
CA SER A 810 -20.11 -17.69 -3.56
C SER A 810 -18.72 -18.30 -3.75
N ALA A 811 -18.57 -19.55 -3.33
CA ALA A 811 -17.32 -20.30 -3.50
C ALA A 811 -17.54 -21.81 -3.44
N ALA A 812 -16.50 -22.56 -3.80
CA ALA A 812 -16.39 -23.99 -3.52
C ALA A 812 -16.01 -24.20 -2.04
N TYR A 813 -17.02 -24.19 -1.16
CA TYR A 813 -16.83 -24.30 0.28
C TYR A 813 -16.82 -25.75 0.79
N LYS A 814 -16.07 -25.96 1.88
CA LYS A 814 -16.32 -27.03 2.84
C LYS A 814 -17.17 -26.48 3.98
N LEU A 815 -18.20 -27.22 4.38
CA LEU A 815 -19.12 -26.83 5.45
C LEU A 815 -18.84 -27.64 6.72
N LYS A 816 -18.76 -26.94 7.86
CA LYS A 816 -18.89 -27.53 9.20
C LYS A 816 -20.08 -26.87 9.91
N ASN A 817 -20.97 -27.67 10.50
CA ASN A 817 -22.11 -27.13 11.24
C ASN A 817 -22.25 -27.75 12.64
N VAL A 818 -22.82 -26.99 13.57
CA VAL A 818 -23.13 -27.43 14.93
C VAL A 818 -24.43 -26.78 15.38
N LEU A 819 -25.35 -27.57 15.94
CA LEU A 819 -26.54 -27.05 16.62
C LEU A 819 -26.19 -26.73 18.08
N TYR A 820 -26.41 -25.49 18.51
CA TYR A 820 -26.15 -25.03 19.87
C TYR A 820 -27.34 -24.22 20.40
N LYS A 821 -27.98 -24.69 21.49
CA LYS A 821 -29.16 -24.04 22.12
C LYS A 821 -30.27 -23.65 21.12
N GLY A 822 -30.49 -24.48 20.10
CA GLY A 822 -31.51 -24.25 19.06
C GLY A 822 -31.08 -23.31 17.93
N ILE A 823 -29.84 -22.82 17.93
CA ILE A 823 -29.23 -22.00 16.89
C ILE A 823 -28.22 -22.85 16.12
N THR A 824 -28.32 -22.88 14.79
CA THR A 824 -27.34 -23.61 13.95
C THR A 824 -26.18 -22.71 13.60
N ILE A 825 -24.96 -23.08 13.99
CA ILE A 825 -23.72 -22.40 13.64
C ILE A 825 -23.13 -23.11 12.42
N ASN A 826 -23.03 -22.40 11.29
CA ASN A 826 -22.43 -22.85 10.04
C ASN A 826 -21.09 -22.15 9.84
N VAL A 827 -20.07 -22.89 9.42
CA VAL A 827 -18.78 -22.34 9.00
C VAL A 827 -18.47 -22.89 7.60
N LEU A 828 -18.45 -22.00 6.62
CA LEU A 828 -18.10 -22.26 5.23
C LEU A 828 -16.71 -21.71 4.95
N TYR A 829 -15.79 -22.59 4.61
CA TYR A 829 -14.36 -22.27 4.50
C TYR A 829 -13.74 -22.95 3.28
N HIS A 830 -12.61 -22.44 2.82
CA HIS A 830 -11.80 -23.03 1.79
C HIS A 830 -11.33 -24.42 2.24
N PRO A 831 -11.36 -25.48 1.40
CA PRO A 831 -11.02 -26.84 1.84
C PRO A 831 -9.64 -27.00 2.50
N LYS A 832 -8.69 -26.10 2.20
CA LYS A 832 -7.35 -26.08 2.80
C LYS A 832 -7.28 -25.31 4.13
N HIS A 833 -8.27 -24.48 4.46
CA HIS A 833 -8.22 -23.55 5.61
C HIS A 833 -9.02 -24.05 6.82
N GLY A 834 -8.80 -25.32 7.19
CA GLY A 834 -9.53 -25.97 8.28
C GLY A 834 -9.01 -25.64 9.68
N GLU A 835 -7.90 -24.90 9.80
CA GLU A 835 -7.09 -24.76 11.01
C GLU A 835 -7.88 -24.11 12.16
N ASN A 836 -8.59 -23.02 11.88
CA ASN A 836 -9.24 -22.20 12.92
C ASN A 836 -10.75 -22.43 13.06
N VAL A 837 -11.33 -23.33 12.26
CA VAL A 837 -12.77 -23.56 12.19
C VAL A 837 -13.36 -24.00 13.54
N ASP A 838 -12.68 -24.90 14.25
CA ASP A 838 -13.15 -25.38 15.55
C ASP A 838 -13.14 -24.29 16.61
N HIS A 839 -12.08 -23.48 16.61
CA HIS A 839 -11.94 -22.37 17.54
C HIS A 839 -13.00 -21.28 17.28
N LEU A 840 -13.30 -21.00 16.01
CA LEU A 840 -14.38 -20.10 15.61
C LEU A 840 -15.76 -20.57 16.12
N ILE A 841 -16.04 -21.88 16.02
CA ILE A 841 -17.29 -22.45 16.54
C ILE A 841 -17.36 -22.29 18.07
N GLN A 842 -16.27 -22.54 18.79
CA GLN A 842 -16.25 -22.37 20.25
C GLN A 842 -16.44 -20.91 20.66
N ASN A 843 -15.79 -19.98 19.94
CA ASN A 843 -15.98 -18.55 20.18
C ASN A 843 -17.43 -18.14 19.94
N ALA A 844 -18.05 -18.59 18.84
CA ALA A 844 -19.45 -18.29 18.55
C ALA A 844 -20.40 -18.79 19.66
N LYS A 845 -20.15 -19.98 20.24
CA LYS A 845 -20.92 -20.48 21.39
C LYS A 845 -20.76 -19.60 22.62
N LEU A 846 -19.53 -19.18 22.92
CA LEU A 846 -19.23 -18.32 24.07
C LEU A 846 -19.91 -16.95 23.92
N THR A 847 -19.82 -16.35 22.74
CA THR A 847 -20.46 -15.08 22.39
C THR A 847 -21.97 -15.18 22.51
N LEU A 848 -22.57 -16.25 21.98
CA LEU A 848 -23.99 -16.53 22.15
C LEU A 848 -24.40 -16.61 23.61
N ASP A 849 -23.65 -17.33 24.45
CA ASP A 849 -23.95 -17.46 25.87
C ASP A 849 -23.87 -16.10 26.57
N TYR A 850 -22.75 -15.40 26.42
CA TYR A 850 -22.53 -14.13 27.11
C TYR A 850 -23.54 -13.06 26.67
N CYS A 851 -23.77 -12.87 25.37
CA CYS A 851 -24.70 -11.87 24.87
C CYS A 851 -26.16 -12.24 25.16
N SER A 852 -26.53 -13.53 25.12
CA SER A 852 -27.91 -13.94 25.44
C SER A 852 -28.25 -13.73 26.91
N ASP A 853 -27.32 -14.05 27.81
CA ASP A 853 -27.51 -13.91 29.26
C ASP A 853 -27.58 -12.42 29.66
N ASN A 854 -26.69 -11.59 29.09
CA ASN A 854 -26.55 -10.19 29.47
C ASN A 854 -27.47 -9.23 28.69
N PHE A 855 -27.59 -9.38 27.37
CA PHE A 855 -28.20 -8.36 26.50
C PHE A 855 -29.58 -8.78 25.96
N GLY A 856 -29.81 -10.09 25.79
CA GLY A 856 -31.07 -10.67 25.37
C GLY A 856 -30.92 -11.66 24.22
N LYS A 857 -32.00 -12.37 23.88
CA LYS A 857 -31.97 -13.48 22.92
C LYS A 857 -31.44 -13.06 21.54
N TYR A 858 -30.71 -13.97 20.92
CA TYR A 858 -30.29 -13.86 19.52
C TYR A 858 -31.52 -13.86 18.58
N PRO A 859 -31.60 -12.93 17.60
CA PRO A 859 -32.81 -12.74 16.81
C PRO A 859 -33.00 -13.69 15.61
N PHE A 860 -32.00 -14.51 15.24
CA PHE A 860 -32.06 -15.40 14.06
C PHE A 860 -31.95 -16.88 14.45
N LYS A 861 -32.21 -17.80 13.51
CA LYS A 861 -32.11 -19.26 13.75
C LYS A 861 -30.72 -19.81 13.44
N THR A 862 -29.95 -19.09 12.63
CA THR A 862 -28.63 -19.52 12.20
C THR A 862 -27.58 -18.42 12.33
N ILE A 863 -26.33 -18.83 12.54
CA ILE A 863 -25.13 -17.99 12.45
C ILE A 863 -24.26 -18.62 11.38
N THR A 864 -23.96 -17.90 10.31
CA THR A 864 -23.14 -18.40 9.22
C THR A 864 -21.86 -17.58 9.08
N PHE A 865 -20.71 -18.20 9.34
CA PHE A 865 -19.42 -17.63 8.99
C PHE A 865 -19.04 -18.12 7.59
N ALA A 866 -18.71 -17.19 6.69
CA ALA A 866 -18.30 -17.50 5.33
C ALA A 866 -16.95 -16.85 5.02
N GLU A 867 -15.99 -17.69 4.67
CA GLU A 867 -14.69 -17.24 4.18
C GLU A 867 -14.82 -16.64 2.76
N ILE A 868 -14.07 -15.59 2.46
CA ILE A 868 -14.06 -14.94 1.15
C ILE A 868 -12.63 -14.71 0.65
N SER A 869 -12.47 -14.54 -0.67
CA SER A 869 -11.16 -14.33 -1.30
C SER A 869 -10.47 -13.05 -0.82
N SER A 870 -9.13 -13.07 -0.75
CA SER A 870 -8.27 -11.88 -0.52
C SER A 870 -8.34 -10.80 -1.63
N PHE A 871 -9.10 -11.03 -2.70
CA PHE A 871 -9.50 -9.97 -3.64
C PHE A 871 -10.42 -8.94 -2.96
N THR A 872 -11.16 -9.35 -1.94
CA THR A 872 -11.92 -8.43 -1.09
C THR A 872 -11.02 -7.84 -0.01
N ARG A 873 -10.71 -6.55 -0.15
CA ARG A 873 -9.95 -5.76 0.83
C ARG A 873 -10.79 -4.64 1.42
N GLY A 874 -10.38 -4.15 2.60
CA GLY A 874 -10.97 -2.97 3.25
C GLY A 874 -11.79 -3.26 4.51
N PHE A 875 -11.83 -4.50 4.97
CA PHE A 875 -12.29 -4.89 6.31
C PHE A 875 -11.61 -6.18 6.74
N ALA A 876 -11.55 -6.44 8.05
CA ALA A 876 -11.06 -7.71 8.59
C ALA A 876 -12.19 -8.75 8.70
N ALA A 877 -13.40 -8.31 9.03
CA ALA A 877 -14.62 -9.08 8.90
C ALA A 877 -15.82 -8.12 8.74
N THR A 878 -16.99 -8.64 8.40
CA THR A 878 -18.21 -7.84 8.38
C THR A 878 -19.45 -8.68 8.67
N ALA A 879 -20.20 -8.27 9.68
CA ALA A 879 -21.46 -8.89 10.05
C ALA A 879 -22.68 -8.33 9.29
N TYR A 880 -23.58 -9.26 8.96
CA TYR A 880 -24.91 -9.06 8.40
C TYR A 880 -25.90 -9.93 9.19
N PRO A 881 -27.21 -9.67 9.11
CA PRO A 881 -28.24 -10.56 9.67
C PRO A 881 -27.98 -12.03 9.31
N SER A 882 -27.72 -12.88 10.31
CA SER A 882 -27.42 -14.32 10.18
C SER A 882 -26.13 -14.71 9.43
N ALA A 883 -25.38 -13.78 8.83
CA ALA A 883 -24.19 -14.08 8.02
C ALA A 883 -23.02 -13.14 8.34
N ILE A 884 -21.81 -13.67 8.48
CA ILE A 884 -20.58 -12.94 8.76
C ILE A 884 -19.53 -13.35 7.72
N PHE A 885 -19.00 -12.39 6.99
CA PHE A 885 -18.03 -12.62 5.91
C PHE A 885 -16.63 -12.19 6.34
N MET A 886 -15.62 -13.02 6.09
CA MET A 886 -14.25 -12.81 6.58
C MET A 886 -13.23 -13.18 5.49
N PRO A 887 -12.29 -12.30 5.11
CA PRO A 887 -11.24 -12.64 4.16
C PRO A 887 -10.36 -13.80 4.64
N GLU A 888 -9.89 -14.60 3.70
CA GLU A 888 -9.09 -15.80 3.95
C GLU A 888 -7.85 -15.53 4.83
N ASP A 889 -7.19 -14.38 4.64
CA ASP A 889 -5.90 -14.05 5.26
C ASP A 889 -6.00 -13.35 6.62
N MET A 890 -7.21 -13.25 7.19
CA MET A 890 -7.45 -12.54 8.46
C MET A 890 -7.82 -13.47 9.63
N ILE A 891 -8.62 -14.51 9.38
CA ILE A 891 -9.10 -15.44 10.42
C ILE A 891 -8.83 -16.88 10.02
N PHE A 892 -9.34 -17.30 8.86
CA PHE A 892 -9.32 -18.71 8.47
C PHE A 892 -7.90 -19.22 8.28
N HIS A 893 -7.08 -18.48 7.54
CA HIS A 893 -5.69 -18.81 7.25
C HIS A 893 -4.68 -17.96 8.07
N ALA A 894 -5.00 -17.74 9.34
CA ALA A 894 -4.12 -17.09 10.32
C ALA A 894 -3.46 -18.10 11.26
N ASN A 895 -2.18 -17.92 11.58
CA ASN A 895 -1.45 -18.80 12.51
C ASN A 895 -1.61 -18.31 13.96
N ILE A 896 -2.76 -18.63 14.57
CA ILE A 896 -3.06 -18.30 15.98
C ILE A 896 -2.29 -19.16 17.00
N HIS A 897 -1.48 -20.13 16.54
CA HIS A 897 -0.70 -20.99 17.42
C HIS A 897 0.74 -20.50 17.62
N ALA A 898 1.22 -19.57 16.78
CA ALA A 898 2.54 -18.96 16.90
C ALA A 898 2.69 -18.18 18.20
N ASP A 899 1.67 -17.40 18.56
CA ASP A 899 1.60 -16.67 19.81
C ASP A 899 0.26 -16.97 20.48
N LYS A 900 0.30 -17.76 21.56
CA LYS A 900 -0.90 -18.13 22.34
C LYS A 900 -1.53 -16.93 23.05
N GLU A 901 -0.83 -15.79 23.12
CA GLU A 901 -1.34 -14.55 23.68
C GLU A 901 -2.14 -13.71 22.65
N GLN A 902 -2.25 -14.19 21.40
CA GLN A 902 -2.95 -13.51 20.30
C GLN A 902 -4.13 -14.34 19.79
N ASP A 903 -5.21 -14.39 20.57
CA ASP A 903 -6.46 -15.04 20.17
C ASP A 903 -7.32 -14.11 19.29
N VAL A 904 -6.88 -13.90 18.05
CA VAL A 904 -7.55 -12.98 17.11
C VAL A 904 -8.90 -13.51 16.62
N VAL A 905 -9.12 -14.81 16.67
CA VAL A 905 -10.46 -15.38 16.40
C VAL A 905 -11.44 -14.89 17.45
N ASN A 906 -11.06 -14.85 18.72
CA ASN A 906 -11.93 -14.28 19.75
C ASN A 906 -12.14 -12.78 19.57
N GLU A 907 -11.08 -12.04 19.22
CA GLU A 907 -11.17 -10.60 18.98
C GLU A 907 -12.16 -10.30 17.85
N LEU A 908 -11.94 -10.91 16.69
CA LEU A 908 -12.67 -10.52 15.49
C LEU A 908 -14.02 -11.25 15.37
N ALA A 909 -14.13 -12.54 15.67
CA ALA A 909 -15.41 -13.24 15.54
C ALA A 909 -16.42 -12.84 16.63
N GLY A 910 -15.93 -12.63 17.86
CA GLY A 910 -16.76 -12.18 18.98
C GLY A 910 -17.26 -10.75 18.77
N HIS A 911 -16.38 -9.83 18.35
CA HIS A 911 -16.73 -8.46 17.97
C HIS A 911 -17.81 -8.45 16.88
N GLU A 912 -17.58 -9.14 15.78
CA GLU A 912 -18.50 -9.13 14.63
C GLU A 912 -19.86 -9.73 14.96
N LEU A 913 -19.89 -10.86 15.67
CA LEU A 913 -21.14 -11.48 16.08
C LEU A 913 -21.90 -10.58 17.06
N SER A 914 -21.21 -9.80 17.90
CA SER A 914 -21.86 -8.87 18.83
C SER A 914 -22.60 -7.72 18.15
N HIS A 915 -22.22 -7.32 16.92
CA HIS A 915 -22.96 -6.31 16.14
C HIS A 915 -24.42 -6.68 15.88
N LEU A 916 -24.80 -7.95 16.03
CA LEU A 916 -26.20 -8.39 15.91
C LEU A 916 -27.07 -7.82 17.06
N TRP A 917 -26.46 -7.48 18.20
CA TRP A 917 -27.06 -6.66 19.24
C TRP A 917 -26.77 -5.17 19.01
N TRP A 918 -25.58 -4.83 18.53
CA TRP A 918 -25.10 -3.46 18.32
C TRP A 918 -25.16 -3.01 16.85
N GLY A 919 -26.34 -2.60 16.38
CA GLY A 919 -26.52 -1.90 15.08
C GLY A 919 -27.09 -2.74 13.93
N ASN A 920 -26.75 -4.03 13.81
CA ASN A 920 -27.14 -4.83 12.62
C ASN A 920 -28.56 -5.42 12.69
N SER A 921 -29.25 -5.36 13.83
CA SER A 921 -30.60 -5.93 13.97
C SER A 921 -31.44 -5.30 15.09
N GLN A 922 -30.94 -5.19 16.33
CA GLN A 922 -31.81 -4.77 17.44
C GLN A 922 -32.00 -3.25 17.56
N ILE A 923 -30.96 -2.48 17.26
CA ILE A 923 -30.96 -1.01 17.28
C ILE A 923 -30.48 -0.49 15.94
N ASP A 924 -30.87 0.74 15.60
CA ASP A 924 -30.41 1.47 14.43
C ASP A 924 -30.03 2.90 14.85
N PRO A 925 -28.76 3.17 15.19
CA PRO A 925 -28.32 4.49 15.63
C PRO A 925 -28.67 5.58 14.61
N ASP A 926 -29.10 6.76 15.06
CA ASP A 926 -29.29 7.90 14.16
C ASP A 926 -27.92 8.34 13.59
N GLU A 927 -27.85 8.62 12.28
CA GLU A 927 -26.61 9.00 11.59
C GLU A 927 -26.19 10.43 11.98
N ARG A 928 -25.44 10.53 13.08
CA ARG A 928 -24.94 11.77 13.69
C ARG A 928 -23.66 11.54 14.50
N GLU A 929 -23.05 12.61 15.00
CA GLU A 929 -21.96 12.53 15.97
C GLU A 929 -22.30 11.55 17.12
N GLY A 930 -21.38 10.62 17.43
CA GLY A 930 -21.57 9.63 18.49
C GLY A 930 -22.30 8.35 18.08
N ALA A 931 -22.84 8.24 16.86
CA ALA A 931 -23.51 7.03 16.39
C ALA A 931 -22.60 5.79 16.43
N VAL A 932 -21.35 5.97 16.02
CA VAL A 932 -20.33 4.90 15.93
C VAL A 932 -19.94 4.35 17.30
N MET A 933 -20.13 5.13 18.38
CA MET A 933 -19.97 4.63 19.75
C MET A 933 -20.97 3.49 20.03
N LEU A 934 -22.21 3.60 19.52
CA LEU A 934 -23.25 2.60 19.76
C LEU A 934 -23.02 1.29 18.99
N THR A 935 -22.18 1.30 17.96
CA THR A 935 -21.85 0.12 17.15
C THR A 935 -20.48 -0.44 17.51
N GLU A 936 -19.41 0.34 17.37
CA GLU A 936 -18.03 -0.15 17.50
C GLU A 936 -17.57 -0.20 18.95
N THR A 937 -17.82 0.85 19.74
CA THR A 937 -17.37 0.85 21.15
C THR A 937 -18.05 -0.25 21.97
N LEU A 938 -19.34 -0.51 21.73
CA LEU A 938 -20.06 -1.58 22.42
C LEU A 938 -19.63 -2.98 21.97
N ALA A 939 -19.32 -3.15 20.68
CA ALA A 939 -18.76 -4.39 20.17
C ALA A 939 -17.36 -4.66 20.78
N MET A 940 -16.49 -3.64 20.82
CA MET A 940 -15.18 -3.73 21.49
C MET A 940 -15.30 -4.04 22.99
N TYR A 941 -16.28 -3.46 23.69
CA TYR A 941 -16.51 -3.82 25.10
C TYR A 941 -16.90 -5.29 25.24
N THR A 942 -17.79 -5.77 24.36
CA THR A 942 -18.22 -7.17 24.34
C THR A 942 -17.04 -8.10 24.09
N GLU A 943 -16.21 -7.77 23.10
CA GLU A 943 -14.95 -8.46 22.80
C GLU A 943 -14.06 -8.59 24.05
N MET A 944 -13.82 -7.49 24.77
CA MET A 944 -13.00 -7.52 25.99
C MET A 944 -13.59 -8.40 27.09
N MET A 945 -14.91 -8.44 27.25
CA MET A 945 -15.55 -9.30 28.25
C MET A 945 -15.49 -10.78 27.86
N LEU A 946 -15.61 -11.10 26.58
CA LEU A 946 -15.39 -12.46 26.06
C LEU A 946 -13.94 -12.90 26.26
N TYR A 947 -12.99 -12.00 25.94
CA TYR A 947 -11.57 -12.22 26.17
C TYR A 947 -11.26 -12.48 27.65
N LYS A 948 -11.84 -11.71 28.56
CA LYS A 948 -11.74 -11.94 30.00
C LYS A 948 -12.29 -13.30 30.42
N LYS A 949 -13.40 -13.75 29.83
CA LYS A 949 -14.03 -15.04 30.15
C LYS A 949 -13.19 -16.22 29.68
N MET A 950 -12.47 -16.08 28.56
CA MET A 950 -11.57 -17.11 28.02
C MET A 950 -10.21 -17.15 28.71
N HIS A 951 -9.59 -15.98 28.89
CA HIS A 951 -8.17 -15.84 29.23
C HIS A 951 -7.91 -15.22 30.61
N GLY A 952 -8.97 -14.77 31.30
CA GLY A 952 -8.88 -14.12 32.60
C GLY A 952 -8.67 -12.60 32.53
N LYS A 953 -8.83 -11.95 33.69
CA LYS A 953 -8.75 -10.48 33.82
C LYS A 953 -7.36 -9.93 33.51
N GLU A 954 -6.31 -10.61 33.94
CA GLU A 954 -4.92 -10.15 33.74
C GLU A 954 -4.60 -10.03 32.26
N LYS A 955 -4.89 -11.07 31.47
CA LYS A 955 -4.71 -11.08 30.02
C LYS A 955 -5.58 -10.04 29.30
N MET A 956 -6.83 -9.83 29.73
CA MET A 956 -7.65 -8.73 29.19
C MET A 956 -7.00 -7.36 29.45
N MET A 957 -6.41 -7.14 30.63
CA MET A 957 -5.75 -5.87 30.95
C MET A 957 -4.46 -5.66 30.15
N GLU A 958 -3.73 -6.71 29.80
CA GLU A 958 -2.62 -6.63 28.84
C GLU A 958 -3.13 -6.15 27.47
N ARG A 959 -4.24 -6.69 26.98
CA ARG A 959 -4.85 -6.24 25.71
C ARG A 959 -5.33 -4.79 25.77
N ILE A 960 -5.89 -4.36 26.90
CA ILE A 960 -6.25 -2.94 27.10
C ILE A 960 -5.03 -2.02 27.03
N LYS A 961 -3.84 -2.48 27.48
CA LYS A 961 -2.59 -1.70 27.28
C LYS A 961 -2.22 -1.57 25.81
N VAL A 962 -2.46 -2.60 24.99
CA VAL A 962 -2.26 -2.53 23.53
C VAL A 962 -3.19 -1.49 22.91
N HIS A 963 -4.48 -1.47 23.27
CA HIS A 963 -5.40 -0.43 22.82
C HIS A 963 -5.01 0.97 23.30
N GLN A 964 -4.51 1.09 24.53
CA GLN A 964 -3.99 2.35 25.06
C GLN A 964 -2.81 2.84 24.22
N GLN A 965 -1.92 1.93 23.82
CA GLN A 965 -0.78 2.24 22.96
C GLN A 965 -1.22 2.66 21.54
N ILE A 966 -2.20 1.97 20.93
CA ILE A 966 -2.79 2.36 19.64
C ILE A 966 -3.38 3.77 19.75
N TYR A 967 -4.22 4.02 20.76
CA TYR A 967 -4.80 5.33 21.01
C TYR A 967 -3.73 6.40 21.22
N ASP A 968 -2.71 6.13 22.03
CA ASP A 968 -1.64 7.09 22.32
C ASP A 968 -0.79 7.45 21.11
N ASN A 969 -0.63 6.52 20.15
CA ASN A 969 0.08 6.75 18.91
C ASN A 969 -0.75 7.56 17.90
N GLU A 970 -2.06 7.34 17.85
CA GLU A 970 -2.95 7.98 16.86
C GLU A 970 -3.56 9.29 17.35
N LYS A 971 -3.74 9.50 18.67
CA LYS A 971 -4.40 10.71 19.23
C LYS A 971 -3.73 12.05 18.88
N GLY A 972 -2.46 11.99 18.47
CA GLY A 972 -1.69 13.15 18.02
C GLY A 972 -1.74 13.38 16.51
N LEU A 973 -2.46 12.52 15.78
CA LEU A 973 -2.59 12.51 14.32
C LEU A 973 -4.00 12.89 13.86
N SER A 974 -4.95 13.11 14.78
CA SER A 974 -6.26 13.67 14.51
C SER A 974 -6.75 14.52 15.70
N VAL A 975 -7.91 15.17 15.57
CA VAL A 975 -8.53 15.92 16.66
C VAL A 975 -9.05 14.96 17.74
N ASN A 976 -8.56 15.11 18.98
CA ASN A 976 -9.06 14.31 20.10
C ASN A 976 -10.50 14.72 20.46
N GLN A 977 -11.46 13.92 20.00
CA GLN A 977 -12.87 14.08 20.30
C GLN A 977 -13.29 13.26 21.54
N PRO A 978 -14.28 13.73 22.30
CA PRO A 978 -14.87 12.92 23.35
C PRO A 978 -15.70 11.78 22.74
N ILE A 979 -15.66 10.60 23.36
CA ILE A 979 -16.21 9.34 22.77
C ILE A 979 -17.70 9.49 22.42
N TYR A 980 -18.47 10.18 23.25
CA TYR A 980 -19.92 10.36 22.99
C TYR A 980 -20.25 11.17 21.72
N LYS A 981 -19.26 11.84 21.12
CA LYS A 981 -19.37 12.59 19.85
C LYS A 981 -18.50 12.02 18.73
N VAL A 982 -17.88 10.88 18.94
CA VAL A 982 -16.94 10.29 17.97
C VAL A 982 -17.60 10.07 16.61
N THR A 983 -16.85 10.37 15.55
CA THR A 983 -17.24 10.13 14.16
C THR A 983 -16.55 8.86 13.61
N GLY A 984 -17.03 8.34 12.48
CA GLY A 984 -16.51 7.11 11.88
C GLY A 984 -15.05 7.18 11.41
N GLU A 985 -14.54 8.39 11.17
CA GLU A 985 -13.16 8.63 10.73
C GLU A 985 -12.14 8.38 11.85
N ASN A 986 -12.54 8.57 13.11
CA ASN A 986 -11.64 8.47 14.26
C ASN A 986 -11.64 7.07 14.89
N THR A 987 -11.15 6.07 14.17
CA THR A 987 -11.20 4.65 14.61
C THR A 987 -10.43 4.37 15.90
N HIS A 988 -9.30 5.03 16.18
CA HIS A 988 -8.62 4.87 17.48
C HIS A 988 -9.45 5.39 18.65
N ILE A 989 -10.41 6.28 18.41
CA ILE A 989 -11.34 6.77 19.43
C ILE A 989 -12.51 5.79 19.57
N SER A 990 -13.17 5.43 18.48
CA SER A 990 -14.37 4.56 18.53
C SER A 990 -14.05 3.12 18.95
N TYR A 991 -12.89 2.58 18.55
CA TYR A 991 -12.46 1.23 18.92
C TYR A 991 -11.61 1.23 20.19
N SER A 992 -10.37 1.75 20.12
CA SER A 992 -9.39 1.60 21.19
C SER A 992 -9.74 2.40 22.44
N LYS A 993 -9.98 3.71 22.32
CA LYS A 993 -10.41 4.54 23.45
C LYS A 993 -11.76 4.09 24.00
N GLY A 994 -12.68 3.69 23.12
CA GLY A 994 -13.95 3.06 23.46
C GLY A 994 -13.80 1.86 24.38
N ALA A 995 -12.97 0.87 24.00
CA ALA A 995 -12.69 -0.31 24.82
C ALA A 995 -12.12 0.07 26.20
N ILE A 996 -11.13 0.96 26.22
CA ILE A 996 -10.47 1.43 27.46
C ILE A 996 -11.50 2.07 28.41
N VAL A 997 -12.35 2.95 27.89
CA VAL A 997 -13.34 3.67 28.71
C VAL A 997 -14.43 2.74 29.23
N MET A 998 -14.93 1.83 28.40
CA MET A 998 -15.95 0.86 28.82
C MET A 998 -15.41 -0.12 29.87
N VAL A 999 -14.17 -0.60 29.73
CA VAL A 999 -13.54 -1.45 30.75
C VAL A 999 -13.31 -0.67 32.04
N LYS A 1000 -12.84 0.59 31.99
CA LYS A 1000 -12.72 1.45 33.18
C LYS A 1000 -14.06 1.67 33.87
N LEU A 1001 -15.14 1.86 33.11
CA LEU A 1001 -16.49 1.96 33.68
C LEU A 1001 -16.87 0.65 34.39
N SER A 1002 -16.62 -0.50 33.76
CA SER A 1002 -16.87 -1.83 34.34
C SER A 1002 -16.10 -2.05 35.65
N GLU A 1003 -14.87 -1.57 35.76
CA GLU A 1003 -14.07 -1.62 36.99
C GLU A 1003 -14.60 -0.66 38.07
N LEU A 1004 -15.18 0.48 37.67
CA LEU A 1004 -15.69 1.49 38.59
C LEU A 1004 -17.02 1.07 39.25
N ILE A 1005 -17.97 0.55 38.47
CA ILE A 1005 -19.34 0.30 38.95
C ILE A 1005 -19.74 -1.19 38.96
N GLY A 1006 -18.89 -2.06 38.40
CA GLY A 1006 -19.13 -3.50 38.25
C GLY A 1006 -19.70 -3.87 36.88
N GLU A 1007 -19.22 -4.98 36.32
CA GLU A 1007 -19.66 -5.53 35.02
C GLU A 1007 -21.17 -5.78 34.98
N ASP A 1008 -21.74 -6.41 36.00
CA ASP A 1008 -23.18 -6.70 36.05
C ASP A 1008 -24.04 -5.44 35.92
N LYS A 1009 -23.58 -4.32 36.50
CA LYS A 1009 -24.29 -3.04 36.42
C LYS A 1009 -24.16 -2.41 35.04
N VAL A 1010 -22.97 -2.48 34.42
CA VAL A 1010 -22.77 -2.04 33.03
C VAL A 1010 -23.65 -2.86 32.10
N ASN A 1011 -23.62 -4.19 32.21
CA ASN A 1011 -24.45 -5.09 31.41
C ASN A 1011 -25.95 -4.85 31.63
N ALA A 1012 -26.39 -4.58 32.87
CA ALA A 1012 -27.77 -4.21 33.15
C ALA A 1012 -28.18 -2.90 32.47
N ALA A 1013 -27.30 -1.89 32.45
CA ALA A 1013 -27.54 -0.64 31.72
C ALA A 1013 -27.61 -0.87 30.20
N LEU A 1014 -26.70 -1.68 29.64
CA LEU A 1014 -26.71 -2.04 28.22
C LEU A 1014 -27.99 -2.80 27.82
N LYS A 1015 -28.43 -3.74 28.66
CA LYS A 1015 -29.70 -4.47 28.47
C LYS A 1015 -30.89 -3.52 28.49
N SER A 1016 -30.93 -2.61 29.47
CA SER A 1016 -31.98 -1.59 29.60
C SER A 1016 -31.99 -0.65 28.39
N PHE A 1017 -30.80 -0.25 27.92
CA PHE A 1017 -30.63 0.55 26.71
C PHE A 1017 -31.20 -0.15 25.48
N LEU A 1018 -30.85 -1.42 25.25
CA LEU A 1018 -31.40 -2.20 24.13
C LEU A 1018 -32.92 -2.29 24.20
N ILE A 1019 -33.50 -2.64 25.35
CA ILE A 1019 -34.95 -2.80 25.49
C ILE A 1019 -35.71 -1.50 25.20
N LYS A 1020 -35.20 -0.36 25.67
CA LYS A 1020 -35.88 0.94 25.52
C LYS A 1020 -35.68 1.59 24.16
N ASN A 1021 -34.62 1.20 23.45
CA ASN A 1021 -34.24 1.81 22.18
C ASN A 1021 -34.25 0.82 21.02
N ARG A 1022 -35.04 -0.26 21.13
CA ARG A 1022 -35.27 -1.14 19.98
C ARG A 1022 -35.84 -0.34 18.83
N TYR A 1023 -35.42 -0.72 17.63
CA TYR A 1023 -36.03 -0.25 16.40
C TYR A 1023 -37.58 -0.39 16.49
N PRO A 1024 -38.38 0.63 16.11
CA PRO A 1024 -38.06 1.73 15.20
C PRO A 1024 -37.44 2.99 15.81
N LYS A 1025 -37.20 3.02 17.13
CA LYS A 1025 -36.50 4.17 17.71
C LYS A 1025 -35.04 4.16 17.23
N LYS A 1026 -34.53 5.31 16.80
CA LYS A 1026 -33.11 5.50 16.46
C LYS A 1026 -32.34 6.15 17.62
N PRO A 1027 -31.62 5.39 18.46
CA PRO A 1027 -30.97 5.94 19.64
C PRO A 1027 -29.77 6.83 19.31
N THR A 1028 -29.43 7.67 20.29
CA THR A 1028 -28.18 8.45 20.31
C THR A 1028 -27.25 8.01 21.44
N SER A 1029 -25.99 8.44 21.40
CA SER A 1029 -25.03 8.19 22.50
C SER A 1029 -25.52 8.74 23.85
N LEU A 1030 -26.36 9.79 23.84
CA LEU A 1030 -26.96 10.35 25.05
C LEU A 1030 -27.95 9.39 25.71
N ASP A 1031 -28.68 8.59 24.94
CA ASP A 1031 -29.59 7.59 25.49
C ASP A 1031 -28.85 6.49 26.24
N LEU A 1032 -27.68 6.10 25.74
CA LEU A 1032 -26.79 5.17 26.42
C LEU A 1032 -26.23 5.76 27.71
N LEU A 1033 -25.72 7.00 27.66
CA LEU A 1033 -25.20 7.68 28.86
C LEU A 1033 -26.25 7.80 29.97
N LYS A 1034 -27.51 8.08 29.62
CA LYS A 1034 -28.63 8.11 30.57
C LYS A 1034 -28.79 6.78 31.31
N GLU A 1035 -28.59 5.65 30.65
CA GLU A 1035 -28.69 4.33 31.30
C GLU A 1035 -27.47 4.06 32.19
N PHE A 1036 -26.26 4.48 31.79
CA PHE A 1036 -25.08 4.41 32.68
C PHE A 1036 -25.27 5.23 33.97
N TYR A 1037 -25.80 6.45 33.88
CA TYR A 1037 -26.03 7.25 35.10
C TYR A 1037 -27.03 6.62 36.06
N LYS A 1038 -27.99 5.83 35.58
CA LYS A 1038 -28.98 5.16 36.44
C LYS A 1038 -28.36 4.07 37.30
N VAL A 1039 -27.32 3.40 36.80
CA VAL A 1039 -26.64 2.29 37.49
C VAL A 1039 -25.41 2.74 38.29
N SER A 1040 -24.94 3.98 38.10
CA SER A 1040 -23.81 4.55 38.86
C SER A 1040 -24.21 4.87 40.32
N PRO A 1041 -23.53 4.27 41.32
CA PRO A 1041 -23.88 4.45 42.73
C PRO A 1041 -23.37 5.82 43.22
N GLY A 1042 -24.29 6.77 43.40
CA GLY A 1042 -24.00 8.10 43.95
C GLY A 1042 -23.47 9.13 42.94
N GLU A 1043 -23.35 10.38 43.39
CA GLU A 1043 -22.99 11.53 42.54
C GLU A 1043 -21.53 11.48 42.06
N SER A 1044 -20.61 10.94 42.87
CA SER A 1044 -19.19 10.79 42.51
C SER A 1044 -19.00 9.85 41.31
N SER A 1045 -19.63 8.67 41.33
CA SER A 1045 -19.57 7.72 40.22
C SER A 1045 -20.16 8.28 38.92
N LYS A 1046 -21.21 9.11 39.02
CA LYS A 1046 -21.78 9.83 37.87
C LYS A 1046 -20.82 10.86 37.29
N LYS A 1047 -20.12 11.63 38.13
CA LYS A 1047 -19.09 12.59 37.69
C LYS A 1047 -17.93 11.89 36.99
N GLU A 1048 -17.47 10.75 37.50
CA GLU A 1048 -16.40 9.99 36.85
C GLU A 1048 -16.88 9.34 35.54
N THR A 1049 -18.12 8.85 35.49
CA THR A 1049 -18.76 8.41 34.23
C THR A 1049 -18.77 9.55 33.21
N ASP A 1050 -19.17 10.76 33.62
CA ASP A 1050 -19.19 11.92 32.72
C ASP A 1050 -17.81 12.25 32.17
N LYS A 1051 -16.80 12.26 33.05
CA LYS A 1051 -15.41 12.50 32.68
C LYS A 1051 -14.89 11.47 31.68
N LEU A 1052 -15.21 10.18 31.87
CA LEU A 1052 -14.79 9.09 30.99
C LEU A 1052 -15.30 9.24 29.55
N PHE A 1053 -16.54 9.68 29.35
CA PHE A 1053 -17.15 9.74 28.01
C PHE A 1053 -17.11 11.13 27.36
N LYS A 1054 -17.12 12.21 28.16
CA LYS A 1054 -17.22 13.60 27.67
C LYS A 1054 -15.93 14.39 27.73
N THR A 1055 -14.94 13.96 28.51
CA THR A 1055 -13.73 14.76 28.77
C THR A 1055 -12.45 14.06 28.35
N ILE A 1056 -12.25 12.83 28.81
CA ILE A 1056 -11.10 12.00 28.44
C ILE A 1056 -11.26 11.60 26.99
#